data_AF-A0A3R9IG93-F1
#
_entry.id   AF-A0A3R9IG93-F1
#
_cell.length_a   1.000
_cell.length_b   1.000
_cell.length_c   1.000
_cell.angle_alpha   90.00
_cell.angle_beta   90.00
_cell.angle_gamma   90.00
#
_symmetry.space_group_name_H-M   'P 1'
#
loop_
_entity.id
_entity.type
_entity.pdbx_description
1 polymer ?
#
loop_
_entity_poly.entity_id
_entity_poly.type
_entity_poly.pdbx_seq_one_letter_code
_entity_poly.pdbx_strand_id
1 'polypeptide(L)'
;MEKKNKLLLIDGSSVAFRAFFALYNQIDRFKSPSGLHTNAIYGFHLMLNHLLERVQPTHILVAFDAGKTTFRTEMYADYKAGRAKTPDEFREQLPFIREMLDYLGIRYYDLAQYEADDIIGTLDKMAEKTAVPYDVTIVSGDKDLIQLTDENTVVEISKKGVAEFEEFTPAYLMEKMGITPEQFIDLKALMGDQSDNIPGVTKIGEKTGLKLLLEYGSLENLYENIDQLKASKMKENLINDKDKAFLSKTLATINTQAPIEIGLDDLVYKGPQVEALSKFYDEMGFKQLKAQLGTAQEPVEVKPIEFTKVTEVTADMLAPEQFFYFEILGDNYHKEEIVGLAWGDSRQIYVGSSDLLQQPLFQEFLTKTALKTYDLKRTKVLLSHYGIELPAAAFDARLAKYLLSTVEDNELATIARLYGQTILPTDDEVYGKGAKRALPDQEQLFEHLARKVQVLLETEEPMQEQLRSHDQLDLLLEMEQPLAFVLAKMEIAGIKVERETLQGMQAENEKTLESLTQEIYDLAGQEFNINSPKQLGTILFEDMGLPLEYTKKTKTGYSTAVDVLERLAPIAPIVSKILEYRQISKLQSTYIIGLQEAIAADGKIHTRYVQDLTQTGRLSSVDPNLQNIPVRLEQGRLIRKAFVPEWADSVLLSSDYSQIELRVLAHISQDEHLIAAFQHGEDIHTATAMRVFGIEKAEDVTPNDRRNAKAVNFGVVYGISDFGLANNLGISRKAAKDYIQTYFERFPGIKNYMETIVREARDKGYVETIYHRRRSLPDINSRNFNIRNFAERTAINSPIQGSAADILKVAMINLDRALTEKNFKSRMLLQVHDEIVLEVPNDELIAVRQLVKETMEAAIELAVPLVADENAGQTWYEAK
;
A
#
# COMPACT_ATOMS: atom_id res chain seq x y z
N MET A 1 -21.38 -43.36 21.19
CA MET A 1 -20.88 -43.14 19.83
C MET A 1 -19.45 -43.63 19.81
N GLU A 2 -19.12 -44.58 18.93
CA GLU A 2 -17.72 -44.97 18.73
C GLU A 2 -16.91 -43.73 18.35
N LYS A 3 -15.72 -43.59 18.94
CA LYS A 3 -14.80 -42.50 18.65
C LYS A 3 -14.23 -42.72 17.24
N LYS A 4 -14.93 -42.23 16.22
CA LYS A 4 -14.45 -42.20 14.83
C LYS A 4 -13.54 -40.99 14.62
N ASN A 5 -12.46 -41.19 13.87
CA ASN A 5 -11.66 -40.06 13.37
C ASN A 5 -12.39 -39.44 12.18
N LYS A 6 -12.27 -38.13 12.01
CA LYS A 6 -12.80 -37.41 10.85
C LYS A 6 -11.66 -37.02 9.92
N LEU A 7 -11.70 -37.49 8.68
CA LEU A 7 -10.70 -37.22 7.65
C LEU A 7 -11.30 -36.31 6.57
N LEU A 8 -10.68 -35.15 6.36
CA LEU A 8 -11.04 -34.21 5.29
C LEU A 8 -9.97 -34.26 4.19
N LEU A 9 -10.35 -34.69 3.00
CA LEU A 9 -9.48 -34.73 1.83
C LEU A 9 -9.96 -33.67 0.82
N ILE A 10 -9.09 -32.76 0.43
CA ILE A 10 -9.43 -31.64 -0.46
C ILE A 10 -8.60 -31.75 -1.73
N ASP A 11 -9.26 -31.70 -2.89
CA ASP A 11 -8.60 -31.46 -4.17
C ASP A 11 -8.24 -29.97 -4.28
N GLY A 12 -7.00 -29.65 -3.89
CA GLY A 12 -6.47 -28.30 -3.85
C GLY A 12 -6.40 -27.65 -5.23
N SER A 13 -6.07 -28.41 -6.27
CA SER A 13 -6.02 -27.90 -7.65
C SER A 13 -7.39 -27.38 -8.09
N SER A 14 -8.42 -28.21 -7.94
CA SER A 14 -9.78 -27.91 -8.38
C SER A 14 -10.41 -26.81 -7.53
N VAL A 15 -10.27 -26.89 -6.20
CA VAL A 15 -10.84 -25.91 -5.27
C VAL A 15 -10.16 -24.54 -5.43
N ALA A 16 -8.84 -24.47 -5.61
CA ALA A 16 -8.15 -23.20 -5.87
C ALA A 16 -8.58 -22.57 -7.19
N PHE A 17 -8.77 -23.37 -8.24
CA PHE A 17 -9.25 -22.88 -9.54
C PHE A 17 -10.68 -22.33 -9.42
N ARG A 18 -11.56 -23.01 -8.68
CA ARG A 18 -12.92 -22.53 -8.38
C ARG A 18 -12.90 -21.22 -7.59
N ALA A 19 -12.06 -21.12 -6.56
CA ALA A 19 -11.87 -19.91 -5.76
C ALA A 19 -11.42 -18.72 -6.62
N PHE A 20 -10.48 -18.94 -7.55
CA PHE A 20 -10.02 -17.93 -8.49
C PHE A 20 -11.17 -17.37 -9.33
N PHE A 21 -11.95 -18.25 -9.99
CA PHE A 21 -13.05 -17.81 -10.86
C PHE A 21 -14.24 -17.21 -10.10
N ALA A 22 -14.48 -17.65 -8.86
CA ALA A 22 -15.54 -17.08 -8.01
C ALA A 22 -15.33 -15.57 -7.75
N LEU A 23 -14.07 -15.14 -7.65
CA LEU A 23 -13.69 -13.75 -7.37
C LEU A 23 -13.01 -13.04 -8.55
N TYR A 24 -12.97 -13.68 -9.73
CA TYR A 24 -12.23 -13.18 -10.90
C TYR A 24 -12.70 -11.80 -11.38
N ASN A 25 -14.01 -11.54 -11.36
CA ASN A 25 -14.56 -10.24 -11.75
C ASN A 25 -14.10 -9.09 -10.83
N GLN A 26 -13.55 -9.42 -9.66
CA GLN A 26 -13.05 -8.48 -8.66
C GLN A 26 -11.52 -8.54 -8.53
N ILE A 27 -10.81 -9.23 -9.44
CA ILE A 27 -9.37 -9.51 -9.33
C ILE A 27 -8.50 -8.26 -9.05
N ASP A 28 -8.81 -7.10 -9.63
CA ASP A 28 -8.04 -5.87 -9.34
C ASP A 28 -8.31 -5.25 -7.96
N ARG A 29 -9.35 -5.68 -7.25
CA ARG A 29 -9.57 -5.30 -5.83
C ARG A 29 -8.80 -6.21 -4.88
N PHE A 30 -8.42 -7.40 -5.34
CA PHE A 30 -7.64 -8.37 -4.59
C PHE A 30 -6.20 -8.35 -5.08
N LYS A 31 -5.47 -7.32 -4.64
CA LYS A 31 -4.03 -7.22 -4.84
C LYS A 31 -3.36 -6.98 -3.50
N SER A 32 -2.26 -7.68 -3.26
CA SER A 32 -1.39 -7.39 -2.12
C SER A 32 -0.79 -5.97 -2.24
N PRO A 33 -0.20 -5.41 -1.17
CA PRO A 33 0.60 -4.18 -1.25
C PRO A 33 1.72 -4.27 -2.29
N SER A 34 2.22 -5.49 -2.51
CA SER A 34 3.26 -5.82 -3.47
C SER A 34 2.72 -5.99 -4.91
N GLY A 35 1.40 -5.98 -5.11
CA GLY A 35 0.74 -6.01 -6.43
C GLY A 35 0.48 -7.42 -6.97
N LEU A 36 0.75 -8.46 -6.19
CA LEU A 36 0.35 -9.86 -6.45
C LEU A 36 -1.18 -9.95 -6.43
N HIS A 37 -1.81 -10.66 -7.37
CA HIS A 37 -3.24 -10.95 -7.26
C HIS A 37 -3.48 -11.92 -6.11
N THR A 38 -4.49 -11.67 -5.27
CA THR A 38 -4.73 -12.46 -4.06
C THR A 38 -6.14 -13.07 -3.98
N ASN A 39 -6.91 -12.99 -5.06
CA ASN A 39 -8.31 -13.45 -5.11
C ASN A 39 -8.46 -14.96 -4.91
N ALA A 40 -7.57 -15.77 -5.49
CA ALA A 40 -7.60 -17.23 -5.31
C ALA A 40 -7.19 -17.61 -3.88
N ILE A 41 -6.17 -16.96 -3.32
CA ILE A 41 -5.70 -17.21 -1.95
C ILE A 41 -6.84 -16.89 -0.96
N TYR A 42 -7.44 -15.71 -1.10
CA TYR A 42 -8.54 -15.26 -0.25
C TYR A 42 -9.77 -16.17 -0.39
N GLY A 43 -10.17 -16.46 -1.63
CA GLY A 43 -11.30 -17.35 -1.90
C GLY A 43 -11.06 -18.75 -1.30
N PHE A 44 -9.87 -19.32 -1.51
CA PHE A 44 -9.50 -20.63 -0.98
C PHE A 44 -9.52 -20.64 0.55
N HIS A 45 -9.00 -19.60 1.21
CA HIS A 45 -9.06 -19.46 2.66
C HIS A 45 -10.51 -19.49 3.18
N LEU A 46 -11.42 -18.74 2.54
CA LEU A 46 -12.84 -18.73 2.94
C LEU A 46 -13.50 -20.10 2.78
N MET A 47 -13.23 -20.80 1.67
CA MET A 47 -13.73 -22.17 1.47
C MET A 47 -13.22 -23.10 2.57
N LEU A 48 -11.91 -23.04 2.82
CA LEU A 48 -11.25 -23.89 3.80
C LEU A 48 -11.76 -23.63 5.21
N ASN A 49 -11.90 -22.37 5.63
CA ASN A 49 -12.41 -22.03 6.96
C ASN A 49 -13.84 -22.55 7.16
N HIS A 50 -14.70 -22.40 6.14
CA HIS A 50 -16.06 -22.96 6.17
C HIS A 50 -16.06 -24.49 6.32
N LEU A 51 -15.17 -25.18 5.61
CA LEU A 51 -15.03 -26.64 5.71
C LEU A 51 -14.51 -27.07 7.10
N LEU A 52 -13.53 -26.36 7.65
CA LEU A 52 -12.98 -26.63 8.98
C LEU A 52 -14.05 -26.47 10.07
N GLU A 53 -14.85 -25.39 10.00
CA GLU A 53 -15.95 -25.14 10.95
C GLU A 53 -17.04 -26.22 10.88
N ARG A 54 -17.41 -26.65 9.67
CA ARG A 54 -18.50 -27.62 9.45
C ARG A 54 -18.08 -29.06 9.74
N VAL A 55 -16.95 -29.49 9.21
CA VAL A 55 -16.49 -30.89 9.31
C VAL A 55 -15.84 -31.14 10.68
N GLN A 56 -15.13 -30.13 11.22
CA GLN A 56 -14.28 -30.24 12.41
C GLN A 56 -13.34 -31.46 12.32
N PRO A 57 -12.47 -31.51 11.29
CA PRO A 57 -11.66 -32.68 11.02
C PRO A 57 -10.59 -32.90 12.09
N THR A 58 -10.33 -34.18 12.37
CA THR A 58 -9.15 -34.60 13.14
C THR A 58 -7.92 -34.71 12.25
N HIS A 59 -8.13 -35.07 10.98
CA HIS A 59 -7.11 -35.27 9.98
C HIS A 59 -7.49 -34.53 8.70
N ILE A 60 -6.53 -33.88 8.05
CA ILE A 60 -6.77 -33.08 6.85
C ILE A 60 -5.59 -33.16 5.89
N LEU A 61 -5.89 -33.32 4.59
CA LEU A 61 -4.92 -33.16 3.51
C LEU A 61 -5.51 -32.31 2.38
N VAL A 62 -4.68 -31.44 1.81
CA VAL A 62 -4.93 -30.83 0.51
C VAL A 62 -4.00 -31.45 -0.56
N ALA A 63 -4.55 -32.17 -1.53
CA ALA A 63 -3.79 -32.76 -2.63
C ALA A 63 -3.69 -31.77 -3.81
N PHE A 64 -2.53 -31.70 -4.47
CA PHE A 64 -2.31 -30.88 -5.66
C PHE A 64 -1.74 -31.71 -6.81
N ASP A 65 -1.98 -31.26 -8.04
CA ASP A 65 -1.32 -31.80 -9.21
C ASP A 65 0.14 -31.33 -9.28
N ALA A 66 1.07 -32.24 -9.54
CA ALA A 66 2.50 -31.94 -9.63
C ALA A 66 2.93 -31.40 -11.01
N GLY A 67 2.12 -31.56 -12.06
CA GLY A 67 2.48 -31.17 -13.42
C GLY A 67 1.42 -31.48 -14.48
N LYS A 68 1.78 -31.27 -15.76
CA LYS A 68 0.87 -31.51 -16.90
C LYS A 68 0.88 -32.95 -17.44
N THR A 69 1.94 -33.70 -17.14
CA THR A 69 2.15 -35.07 -17.64
C THR A 69 1.90 -36.05 -16.51
N THR A 70 1.06 -37.04 -16.78
CA THR A 70 0.71 -38.11 -15.85
C THR A 70 0.83 -39.46 -16.52
N PHE A 71 0.70 -40.55 -15.76
CA PHE A 71 0.65 -41.89 -16.35
C PHE A 71 -0.49 -42.04 -17.38
N ARG A 72 -1.57 -41.24 -17.27
CA ARG A 72 -2.67 -41.20 -18.24
C ARG A 72 -2.24 -40.58 -19.58
N THR A 73 -1.33 -39.59 -19.56
CA THR A 73 -0.76 -39.00 -20.79
C THR A 73 0.05 -40.01 -21.59
N GLU A 74 0.71 -40.96 -20.92
CA GLU A 74 1.41 -42.07 -21.59
C GLU A 74 0.43 -43.07 -22.22
N MET A 75 -0.72 -43.30 -21.57
CA MET A 75 -1.77 -44.19 -22.08
C MET A 75 -2.56 -43.58 -23.24
N TYR A 76 -2.79 -42.26 -23.22
CA TYR A 76 -3.51 -41.54 -24.27
C TYR A 76 -2.92 -40.14 -24.46
N ALA A 77 -2.23 -39.95 -25.59
CA ALA A 77 -1.47 -38.72 -25.87
C ALA A 77 -2.34 -37.44 -25.90
N ASP A 78 -3.62 -37.56 -26.26
CA ASP A 78 -4.55 -36.44 -26.28
C ASP A 78 -5.27 -36.22 -24.93
N TYR A 79 -4.92 -36.94 -23.86
CA TYR A 79 -5.50 -36.73 -22.54
C TYR A 79 -5.23 -35.31 -22.04
N LYS A 80 -6.29 -34.59 -21.64
CA LYS A 80 -6.31 -33.15 -21.30
C LYS A 80 -5.79 -32.23 -22.43
N ALA A 81 -5.66 -32.74 -23.66
CA ALA A 81 -5.32 -31.93 -24.83
C ALA A 81 -6.49 -30.99 -25.17
N GLY A 82 -6.17 -29.70 -25.36
CA GLY A 82 -7.17 -28.66 -25.62
C GLY A 82 -7.65 -27.89 -24.38
N ARG A 83 -7.21 -28.24 -23.16
CA ARG A 83 -7.43 -27.38 -21.98
C ARG A 83 -6.81 -26.00 -22.21
N ALA A 84 -7.56 -24.95 -21.88
CA ALA A 84 -7.07 -23.59 -21.96
C ALA A 84 -5.82 -23.40 -21.08
N LYS A 85 -4.91 -22.52 -21.51
CA LYS A 85 -3.73 -22.19 -20.71
C LYS A 85 -4.18 -21.60 -19.38
N THR A 86 -3.67 -22.15 -18.27
CA THR A 86 -3.89 -21.61 -16.92
C THR A 86 -3.56 -20.11 -16.89
N PRO A 87 -4.48 -19.24 -16.43
CA PRO A 87 -4.22 -17.80 -16.31
C PRO A 87 -2.96 -17.53 -15.49
N ASP A 88 -2.13 -16.60 -15.96
CA ASP A 88 -0.86 -16.28 -15.29
C ASP A 88 -1.12 -15.70 -13.89
N GLU A 89 -2.21 -14.94 -13.73
CA GLU A 89 -2.70 -14.37 -12.47
C GLU A 89 -3.14 -15.44 -11.46
N PHE A 90 -3.58 -16.61 -11.92
CA PHE A 90 -3.88 -17.74 -11.03
C PHE A 90 -2.60 -18.50 -10.68
N ARG A 91 -1.73 -18.73 -11.66
CA ARG A 91 -0.50 -19.50 -11.48
C ARG A 91 0.44 -18.86 -10.46
N GLU A 92 0.52 -17.54 -10.41
CA GLU A 92 1.34 -16.82 -9.42
C GLU A 92 0.85 -16.99 -7.97
N GLN A 93 -0.42 -17.38 -7.76
CA GLN A 93 -1.04 -17.53 -6.44
C GLN A 93 -0.85 -18.90 -5.79
N LEU A 94 -0.61 -19.95 -6.59
CA LEU A 94 -0.51 -21.34 -6.11
C LEU A 94 0.59 -21.54 -5.02
N PRO A 95 1.80 -20.96 -5.14
CA PRO A 95 2.81 -21.09 -4.09
C PRO A 95 2.35 -20.53 -2.74
N PHE A 96 1.60 -19.42 -2.76
CA PHE A 96 1.11 -18.76 -1.54
C PHE A 96 -0.07 -19.49 -0.91
N ILE A 97 -0.86 -20.23 -1.69
CA ILE A 97 -1.88 -21.15 -1.12
C ILE A 97 -1.19 -22.27 -0.31
N ARG A 98 -0.09 -22.82 -0.84
CA ARG A 98 0.69 -23.85 -0.13
C ARG A 98 1.32 -23.31 1.15
N GLU A 99 1.90 -22.12 1.08
CA GLU A 99 2.46 -21.42 2.23
C GLU A 99 1.39 -21.12 3.30
N MET A 100 0.21 -20.67 2.89
CA MET A 100 -0.93 -20.47 3.79
C MET A 100 -1.34 -21.77 4.49
N LEU A 101 -1.33 -22.91 3.79
CA LEU A 101 -1.65 -24.21 4.37
C LEU A 101 -0.64 -24.63 5.44
N ASP A 102 0.66 -24.40 5.20
CA ASP A 102 1.70 -24.62 6.21
C ASP A 102 1.43 -23.80 7.48
N TYR A 103 1.09 -22.52 7.33
CA TYR A 103 0.75 -21.65 8.46
C TYR A 103 -0.58 -22.00 9.14
N LEU A 104 -1.54 -22.60 8.43
CA LEU A 104 -2.76 -23.14 9.02
C LEU A 104 -2.54 -24.49 9.71
N GLY A 105 -1.34 -25.07 9.63
CA GLY A 105 -1.05 -26.39 10.20
C GLY A 105 -1.71 -27.53 9.43
N ILE A 106 -1.90 -27.35 8.13
CA ILE A 106 -2.56 -28.30 7.21
C ILE A 106 -1.53 -28.87 6.25
N ARG A 107 -1.46 -30.20 6.17
CA ARG A 107 -0.55 -30.87 5.25
C ARG A 107 -1.09 -30.75 3.82
N TYR A 108 -0.20 -30.43 2.87
CA TYR A 108 -0.46 -30.61 1.45
C TYR A 108 0.52 -31.62 0.84
N TYR A 109 0.12 -32.23 -0.28
CA TYR A 109 0.94 -33.22 -0.98
C TYR A 109 0.70 -33.18 -2.49
N ASP A 110 1.76 -33.36 -3.27
CA ASP A 110 1.72 -33.56 -4.71
C ASP A 110 2.70 -34.66 -5.11
N LEU A 111 2.37 -35.43 -6.14
CA LEU A 111 3.16 -36.57 -6.59
C LEU A 111 3.34 -36.53 -8.10
N ALA A 112 4.60 -36.56 -8.56
CA ALA A 112 4.90 -36.58 -9.99
C ALA A 112 4.27 -37.82 -10.66
N GLN A 113 3.74 -37.63 -11.87
CA GLN A 113 3.01 -38.64 -12.66
C GLN A 113 1.60 -39.02 -12.19
N TYR A 114 1.16 -38.53 -11.03
CA TYR A 114 -0.16 -38.80 -10.46
C TYR A 114 -0.94 -37.50 -10.25
N GLU A 115 -2.27 -37.59 -10.24
CA GLU A 115 -3.15 -36.43 -10.05
C GLU A 115 -3.60 -36.33 -8.58
N ALA A 116 -4.12 -35.16 -8.21
CA ALA A 116 -4.70 -34.95 -6.87
C ALA A 116 -5.75 -36.04 -6.54
N ASP A 117 -6.54 -36.45 -7.53
CA ASP A 117 -7.58 -37.47 -7.39
C ASP A 117 -7.02 -38.84 -7.02
N ASP A 118 -5.86 -39.23 -7.57
CA ASP A 118 -5.20 -40.52 -7.28
C ASP A 118 -4.63 -40.53 -5.86
N ILE A 119 -4.11 -39.39 -5.39
CA ILE A 119 -3.63 -39.23 -4.00
C ILE A 119 -4.81 -39.36 -3.02
N ILE A 120 -5.91 -38.66 -3.32
CA ILE A 120 -7.14 -38.70 -2.51
C ILE A 120 -7.72 -40.11 -2.47
N GLY A 121 -7.88 -40.76 -3.63
CA GLY A 121 -8.40 -42.13 -3.70
C GLY A 121 -7.51 -43.14 -2.98
N THR A 122 -6.19 -42.94 -2.99
CA THR A 122 -5.28 -43.81 -2.24
C THR A 122 -5.45 -43.64 -0.73
N LEU A 123 -5.58 -42.40 -0.23
CA LEU A 123 -5.76 -42.13 1.20
C LEU A 123 -7.14 -42.55 1.73
N ASP A 124 -8.18 -42.35 0.92
CA ASP A 124 -9.53 -42.84 1.19
C ASP A 124 -9.53 -44.36 1.42
N LYS A 125 -8.94 -45.13 0.49
CA LYS A 125 -8.83 -46.60 0.63
C LYS A 125 -7.82 -47.05 1.70
N MET A 126 -6.91 -46.19 2.13
CA MET A 126 -6.09 -46.46 3.33
C MET A 126 -6.93 -46.32 4.60
N ALA A 127 -7.80 -45.32 4.68
CA ALA A 127 -8.64 -45.06 5.86
C ALA A 127 -9.59 -46.22 6.16
N GLU A 128 -10.14 -46.87 5.13
CA GLU A 128 -10.96 -48.08 5.25
C GLU A 128 -10.25 -49.29 5.89
N LYS A 129 -8.92 -49.36 5.75
CA LYS A 129 -8.11 -50.53 6.18
C LYS A 129 -7.57 -50.38 7.59
N THR A 130 -7.95 -49.32 8.31
CA THR A 130 -7.45 -49.03 9.65
C THR A 130 -8.28 -49.71 10.75
N ALA A 131 -7.68 -49.89 11.93
CA ALA A 131 -8.37 -50.44 13.09
C ALA A 131 -9.34 -49.43 13.76
N VAL A 132 -9.16 -48.13 13.50
CA VAL A 132 -10.02 -47.05 14.00
C VAL A 132 -10.83 -46.50 12.84
N PRO A 133 -12.17 -46.62 12.84
CA PRO A 133 -12.98 -46.19 11.71
C PRO A 133 -12.86 -44.67 11.47
N TYR A 134 -12.72 -44.29 10.20
CA TYR A 134 -12.75 -42.91 9.73
C TYR A 134 -14.11 -42.59 9.10
N ASP A 135 -14.63 -41.40 9.38
CA ASP A 135 -15.65 -40.75 8.55
C ASP A 135 -14.89 -39.80 7.60
N VAL A 136 -14.96 -40.08 6.29
CA VAL A 136 -14.20 -39.37 5.26
C VAL A 136 -15.11 -38.39 4.53
N THR A 137 -14.65 -37.14 4.41
CA THR A 137 -15.26 -36.13 3.55
C THR A 137 -14.26 -35.73 2.48
N ILE A 138 -14.60 -35.97 1.22
CA ILE A 138 -13.80 -35.57 0.06
C ILE A 138 -14.43 -34.31 -0.52
N VAL A 139 -13.64 -33.27 -0.80
CA VAL A 139 -14.13 -32.02 -1.39
C VAL A 139 -13.40 -31.72 -2.69
N SER A 140 -14.14 -31.57 -3.79
CA SER A 140 -13.58 -31.17 -5.09
C SER A 140 -14.57 -30.34 -5.93
N GLY A 141 -14.06 -29.70 -6.99
CA GLY A 141 -14.87 -29.17 -8.07
C GLY A 141 -15.07 -30.14 -9.24
N ASP A 142 -14.37 -31.28 -9.21
CA ASP A 142 -14.42 -32.35 -10.22
C ASP A 142 -15.32 -33.51 -9.75
N LYS A 143 -16.13 -34.02 -10.67
CA LYS A 143 -17.10 -35.09 -10.40
C LYS A 143 -16.46 -36.48 -10.43
N ASP A 144 -15.22 -36.61 -10.88
CA ASP A 144 -14.59 -37.93 -11.02
C ASP A 144 -14.39 -38.62 -9.67
N LEU A 145 -14.19 -37.84 -8.60
CA LEU A 145 -14.10 -38.33 -7.22
C LEU A 145 -15.41 -38.96 -6.70
N ILE A 146 -16.56 -38.75 -7.35
CA ILE A 146 -17.83 -39.39 -6.97
C ILE A 146 -17.71 -40.92 -6.96
N GLN A 147 -16.81 -41.49 -7.78
CA GLN A 147 -16.58 -42.93 -7.81
C GLN A 147 -16.06 -43.51 -6.48
N LEU A 148 -15.55 -42.68 -5.57
CA LEU A 148 -15.01 -43.08 -4.27
C LEU A 148 -16.06 -43.16 -3.16
N THR A 149 -17.27 -42.64 -3.36
CA THR A 149 -18.27 -42.59 -2.28
C THR A 149 -18.73 -43.99 -1.85
N ASP A 150 -18.86 -44.19 -0.54
CA ASP A 150 -19.34 -45.43 0.07
C ASP A 150 -20.09 -45.17 1.39
N GLU A 151 -20.16 -46.17 2.29
CA GLU A 151 -20.84 -46.03 3.59
C GLU A 151 -20.13 -45.08 4.57
N ASN A 152 -18.82 -44.87 4.43
CA ASN A 152 -18.01 -44.01 5.32
C ASN A 152 -17.43 -42.78 4.58
N THR A 153 -17.49 -42.75 3.25
CA THR A 153 -16.95 -41.66 2.42
C THR A 153 -18.05 -40.88 1.71
N VAL A 154 -18.15 -39.59 2.04
CA VAL A 154 -19.02 -38.62 1.38
C VAL A 154 -18.18 -37.75 0.44
N VAL A 155 -18.63 -37.59 -0.81
CA VAL A 155 -17.95 -36.75 -1.80
C VAL A 155 -18.77 -35.47 -2.01
N GLU A 156 -18.15 -34.32 -1.82
CA GLU A 156 -18.77 -33.02 -1.93
C GLU A 156 -18.26 -32.25 -3.14
N ILE A 157 -19.18 -31.95 -4.06
CA ILE A 157 -18.86 -31.22 -5.28
C ILE A 157 -19.29 -29.76 -5.16
N SER A 158 -18.35 -28.82 -5.35
CA SER A 158 -18.66 -27.39 -5.33
C SER A 158 -19.63 -27.02 -6.48
N LYS A 159 -20.76 -26.36 -6.17
CA LYS A 159 -21.74 -25.90 -7.18
C LYS A 159 -21.42 -24.50 -7.69
N LYS A 160 -21.68 -23.48 -6.86
CA LYS A 160 -21.62 -22.06 -7.23
C LYS A 160 -21.09 -21.24 -6.06
N GLY A 161 -20.13 -20.35 -6.34
CA GLY A 161 -19.51 -19.53 -5.30
C GLY A 161 -18.59 -20.32 -4.38
N VAL A 162 -18.46 -19.84 -3.14
CA VAL A 162 -17.42 -20.26 -2.17
C VAL A 162 -17.97 -21.22 -1.09
N ALA A 163 -19.29 -21.39 -0.97
CA ALA A 163 -19.89 -22.10 0.18
C ALA A 163 -21.00 -23.13 -0.17
N GLU A 164 -21.39 -23.30 -1.42
CA GLU A 164 -22.43 -24.27 -1.81
C GLU A 164 -21.83 -25.58 -2.33
N PHE A 165 -21.99 -26.65 -1.57
CA PHE A 165 -21.55 -28.01 -1.91
C PHE A 165 -22.74 -28.94 -2.16
N GLU A 166 -22.58 -29.88 -3.09
CA GLU A 166 -23.49 -31.00 -3.30
C GLU A 166 -22.89 -32.27 -2.73
N GLU A 167 -23.55 -32.87 -1.74
CA GLU A 167 -23.12 -34.12 -1.14
C GLU A 167 -23.55 -35.31 -2.01
N PHE A 168 -22.59 -36.15 -2.39
CA PHE A 168 -22.79 -37.42 -3.05
C PHE A 168 -22.48 -38.56 -2.09
N THR A 169 -23.51 -39.35 -1.83
CA THR A 169 -23.48 -40.64 -1.14
C THR A 169 -23.96 -41.72 -2.09
N PRO A 170 -23.73 -43.03 -1.82
CA PRO A 170 -24.29 -44.09 -2.68
C PRO A 170 -25.81 -44.00 -2.80
N ALA A 171 -26.51 -43.65 -1.71
CA ALA A 171 -27.95 -43.46 -1.71
C ALA A 171 -28.39 -42.28 -2.59
N TYR A 172 -27.69 -41.14 -2.49
CA TYR A 172 -27.99 -39.96 -3.30
C TYR A 172 -27.71 -40.19 -4.78
N LEU A 173 -26.62 -40.89 -5.11
CA LEU A 173 -26.29 -41.24 -6.50
C LEU A 173 -27.35 -42.17 -7.10
N MET A 174 -27.81 -43.16 -6.34
CA MET A 174 -28.89 -44.05 -6.74
C MET A 174 -30.21 -43.29 -6.94
N GLU A 175 -30.57 -42.38 -6.03
CA GLU A 175 -31.79 -41.57 -6.16
C GLU A 175 -31.75 -40.65 -7.39
N LYS A 176 -30.62 -39.99 -7.61
CA LYS A 176 -30.46 -38.95 -8.64
C LYS A 176 -30.21 -39.52 -10.03
N MET A 177 -29.42 -40.57 -10.13
CA MET A 177 -28.90 -41.11 -11.41
C MET A 177 -29.28 -42.58 -11.64
N GLY A 178 -29.76 -43.31 -10.63
CA GLY A 178 -30.15 -44.71 -10.75
C GLY A 178 -28.97 -45.68 -10.87
N ILE A 179 -27.76 -45.25 -10.48
CA ILE A 179 -26.53 -46.02 -10.65
C ILE A 179 -25.69 -46.04 -9.37
N THR A 180 -24.81 -47.04 -9.24
CA THR A 180 -23.81 -47.16 -8.17
C THR A 180 -22.53 -46.38 -8.48
N PRO A 181 -21.64 -46.14 -7.50
CA PRO A 181 -20.35 -45.50 -7.72
C PRO A 181 -19.48 -46.21 -8.78
N GLU A 182 -19.48 -47.55 -8.79
CA GLU A 182 -18.75 -48.34 -9.81
C GLU A 182 -19.31 -48.11 -11.22
N GLN A 183 -20.64 -48.04 -11.35
CA GLN A 183 -21.32 -47.75 -12.62
C GLN A 183 -21.09 -46.32 -13.12
N PHE A 184 -20.68 -45.39 -12.24
CA PHE A 184 -20.33 -44.03 -12.63
C PHE A 184 -19.11 -44.01 -13.56
N ILE A 185 -18.14 -44.90 -13.31
CA ILE A 185 -16.97 -45.09 -14.17
C ILE A 185 -17.41 -45.61 -15.55
N ASP A 186 -18.30 -46.60 -15.57
CA ASP A 186 -18.84 -47.16 -16.81
C ASP A 186 -19.64 -46.11 -17.61
N LEU A 187 -20.33 -45.21 -16.92
CA LEU A 187 -21.05 -44.11 -17.57
C LEU A 187 -20.07 -43.17 -18.28
N LYS A 188 -18.98 -42.77 -17.61
CA LYS A 188 -17.90 -41.98 -18.19
C LYS A 188 -17.23 -42.69 -19.37
N ALA A 189 -17.01 -44.00 -19.26
CA ALA A 189 -16.47 -44.82 -20.34
C ALA A 189 -17.36 -44.80 -21.61
N LEU A 190 -18.68 -44.82 -21.43
CA LEU A 190 -19.64 -44.80 -22.54
C LEU A 190 -19.80 -43.41 -23.16
N MET A 191 -19.91 -42.36 -22.34
CA MET A 191 -20.21 -41.01 -22.83
C MET A 191 -18.98 -40.16 -23.16
N GLY A 192 -17.81 -40.53 -22.65
CA GLY A 192 -16.57 -39.74 -22.70
C GLY A 192 -16.59 -38.54 -21.74
N ASP A 193 -15.50 -37.77 -21.74
CA ASP A 193 -15.37 -36.53 -20.99
C ASP A 193 -14.69 -35.45 -21.82
N GLN A 194 -15.40 -34.34 -22.06
CA GLN A 194 -14.84 -33.22 -22.83
C GLN A 194 -13.82 -32.39 -22.03
N SER A 195 -13.91 -32.34 -20.70
CA SER A 195 -13.00 -31.57 -19.84
C SER A 195 -11.58 -32.15 -19.85
N ASP A 196 -11.51 -33.48 -19.88
CA ASP A 196 -10.28 -34.27 -19.89
C ASP A 196 -9.92 -34.83 -21.26
N ASN A 197 -10.73 -34.50 -22.27
CA ASN A 197 -10.63 -35.04 -23.61
C ASN A 197 -10.61 -36.59 -23.62
N ILE A 198 -11.34 -37.23 -22.68
CA ILE A 198 -11.52 -38.68 -22.64
C ILE A 198 -12.51 -39.05 -23.76
N PRO A 199 -12.14 -39.96 -24.68
CA PRO A 199 -13.05 -40.36 -25.75
C PRO A 199 -14.28 -41.10 -25.19
N GLY A 200 -15.35 -41.17 -25.97
CA GLY A 200 -16.53 -41.96 -25.63
C GLY A 200 -17.01 -42.76 -26.82
N VAL A 201 -18.06 -43.55 -26.64
CA VAL A 201 -18.72 -44.22 -27.76
C VAL A 201 -19.48 -43.19 -28.58
N THR A 202 -19.29 -43.21 -29.89
CA THR A 202 -19.88 -42.24 -30.81
C THR A 202 -21.38 -42.14 -30.63
N LYS A 203 -21.89 -40.92 -30.39
CA LYS A 203 -23.32 -40.61 -30.20
C LYS A 203 -23.97 -41.28 -28.97
N ILE A 204 -23.19 -41.72 -28.00
CA ILE A 204 -23.70 -42.07 -26.68
C ILE A 204 -23.38 -40.91 -25.73
N GLY A 205 -24.42 -40.30 -25.18
CA GLY A 205 -24.31 -39.30 -24.11
C GLY A 205 -24.89 -39.83 -22.81
N GLU A 206 -24.85 -39.04 -21.74
CA GLU A 206 -25.28 -39.39 -20.37
C GLU A 206 -26.61 -40.17 -20.32
N LYS A 207 -27.67 -39.65 -20.97
CA LYS A 207 -29.01 -40.31 -20.96
C LYS A 207 -28.99 -41.71 -21.56
N THR A 208 -28.25 -41.90 -22.65
CA THR A 208 -28.17 -43.20 -23.34
C THR A 208 -27.27 -44.15 -22.57
N GLY A 209 -26.15 -43.67 -22.01
CA GLY A 209 -25.28 -44.44 -21.15
C GLY A 209 -25.99 -44.97 -19.91
N LEU A 210 -26.73 -44.10 -19.20
CA LEU A 210 -27.54 -44.49 -18.03
C LEU A 210 -28.55 -45.59 -18.37
N LYS A 211 -29.25 -45.47 -19.50
CA LYS A 211 -30.20 -46.50 -19.93
C LYS A 211 -29.52 -47.86 -20.15
N LEU A 212 -28.35 -47.88 -20.76
CA LEU A 212 -27.59 -49.10 -21.00
C LEU A 212 -27.11 -49.72 -19.68
N LEU A 213 -26.65 -48.91 -18.73
CA LEU A 213 -26.18 -49.41 -17.43
C LEU A 213 -27.32 -49.89 -16.52
N LEU A 214 -28.50 -49.28 -16.60
CA LEU A 214 -29.70 -49.78 -15.91
C LEU A 214 -30.15 -51.15 -16.45
N GLU A 215 -29.96 -51.40 -17.75
CA GLU A 215 -30.35 -52.65 -18.39
C GLU A 215 -29.30 -53.76 -18.20
N TYR A 216 -28.02 -53.43 -18.34
CA TYR A 216 -26.93 -54.41 -18.38
C TYR A 216 -26.04 -54.41 -17.12
N GLY A 217 -26.19 -53.47 -16.21
CA GLY A 217 -25.42 -53.44 -14.95
C GLY A 217 -23.99 -52.91 -15.09
N SER A 218 -23.18 -53.40 -16.04
CA SER A 218 -21.81 -52.94 -16.25
C SER A 218 -21.41 -52.83 -17.72
N LEU A 219 -20.30 -52.13 -17.98
CA LEU A 219 -19.72 -52.04 -19.32
C LEU A 219 -19.37 -53.43 -19.87
N GLU A 220 -18.79 -54.30 -19.06
CA GLU A 220 -18.43 -55.67 -19.44
C GLU A 220 -19.67 -56.47 -19.84
N ASN A 221 -20.70 -56.46 -19.00
CA ASN A 221 -21.91 -57.23 -19.24
C ASN A 221 -22.71 -56.71 -20.45
N LEU A 222 -22.65 -55.39 -20.72
CA LEU A 222 -23.18 -54.80 -21.96
C LEU A 222 -22.50 -55.41 -23.20
N TYR A 223 -21.17 -55.52 -23.19
CA TYR A 223 -20.41 -56.07 -24.33
C TYR A 223 -20.51 -57.60 -24.44
N GLU A 224 -20.67 -58.32 -23.33
CA GLU A 224 -20.97 -59.76 -23.33
C GLU A 224 -22.34 -60.06 -23.96
N ASN A 225 -23.30 -59.16 -23.81
CA ASN A 225 -24.66 -59.29 -24.35
C ASN A 225 -24.92 -58.45 -25.61
N ILE A 226 -23.87 -57.93 -26.26
CA ILE A 226 -24.02 -56.99 -27.38
C ILE A 226 -24.83 -57.55 -28.54
N ASP A 227 -24.78 -58.87 -28.76
CA ASP A 227 -25.50 -59.54 -29.83
C ASP A 227 -27.02 -59.49 -29.66
N GLN A 228 -27.52 -59.38 -28.42
CA GLN A 228 -28.94 -59.32 -28.10
C GLN A 228 -29.56 -57.94 -28.42
N LEU A 229 -28.75 -56.90 -28.62
CA LEU A 229 -29.23 -55.58 -29.04
C LEU A 229 -29.82 -55.63 -30.45
N LYS A 230 -30.95 -54.94 -30.65
CA LYS A 230 -31.57 -54.76 -31.98
C LYS A 230 -30.61 -54.04 -32.94
N ALA A 231 -30.63 -54.45 -34.21
CA ALA A 231 -29.87 -53.79 -35.27
C ALA A 231 -30.19 -52.29 -35.32
N SER A 232 -29.18 -51.46 -35.04
CA SER A 232 -29.30 -50.00 -34.94
C SER A 232 -27.93 -49.35 -35.07
N LYS A 233 -27.90 -48.06 -35.44
CA LYS A 233 -26.65 -47.27 -35.46
C LYS A 233 -25.96 -47.22 -34.10
N MET A 234 -26.71 -47.33 -33.01
CA MET A 234 -26.15 -47.40 -31.64
C MET A 234 -25.35 -48.69 -31.43
N LYS A 235 -25.89 -49.84 -31.87
CA LYS A 235 -25.17 -51.13 -31.83
C LYS A 235 -23.90 -51.10 -32.67
N GLU A 236 -23.97 -50.53 -33.88
CA GLU A 236 -22.79 -50.34 -34.75
C GLU A 236 -21.72 -49.48 -34.07
N ASN A 237 -22.10 -48.36 -33.45
CA ASN A 237 -21.16 -47.49 -32.74
C ASN A 237 -20.53 -48.18 -31.52
N LEU A 238 -21.32 -48.92 -30.72
CA LEU A 238 -20.81 -49.69 -29.59
C LEU A 238 -19.76 -50.72 -30.05
N ILE A 239 -20.01 -51.44 -31.15
CA ILE A 239 -19.05 -52.41 -31.70
C ILE A 239 -17.79 -51.71 -32.20
N ASN A 240 -17.93 -50.63 -32.97
CA ASN A 240 -16.80 -49.92 -33.58
C ASN A 240 -15.91 -49.19 -32.56
N ASP A 241 -16.50 -48.67 -31.49
CA ASP A 241 -15.80 -47.91 -30.45
C ASP A 241 -15.57 -48.74 -29.17
N LYS A 242 -15.67 -50.08 -29.23
CA LYS A 242 -15.47 -50.95 -28.07
C LYS A 242 -14.15 -50.70 -27.36
N ASP A 243 -13.05 -50.69 -28.11
CA ASP A 243 -11.70 -50.49 -27.55
C ASP A 243 -11.56 -49.09 -26.94
N LYS A 244 -12.24 -48.08 -27.51
CA LYS A 244 -12.28 -46.73 -26.93
C LYS A 244 -13.04 -46.73 -25.60
N ALA A 245 -14.17 -47.41 -25.50
CA ALA A 245 -14.94 -47.47 -24.27
C ALA A 245 -14.11 -48.09 -23.13
N PHE A 246 -13.40 -49.20 -23.39
CA PHE A 246 -12.52 -49.80 -22.38
C PHE A 246 -11.31 -48.93 -22.03
N LEU A 247 -10.68 -48.27 -23.02
CA LEU A 247 -9.63 -47.28 -22.77
C LEU A 247 -10.13 -46.13 -21.89
N SER A 248 -11.31 -45.59 -22.19
CA SER A 248 -11.94 -44.52 -21.43
C SER A 248 -12.31 -44.94 -20.01
N LYS A 249 -12.73 -46.19 -19.81
CA LYS A 249 -12.91 -46.77 -18.48
C LYS A 249 -11.59 -46.72 -17.71
N THR A 250 -10.49 -47.19 -18.30
CA THR A 250 -9.15 -47.14 -17.66
C THR A 250 -8.70 -45.70 -17.34
N LEU A 251 -8.93 -44.75 -18.25
CA LEU A 251 -8.55 -43.34 -18.04
C LEU A 251 -9.37 -42.68 -16.94
N ALA A 252 -10.67 -42.96 -16.86
CA ALA A 252 -11.60 -42.36 -15.87
C ALA A 252 -11.51 -43.00 -14.47
N THR A 253 -10.98 -44.22 -14.36
CA THR A 253 -10.77 -44.88 -13.07
C THR A 253 -9.67 -44.15 -12.28
N ILE A 254 -9.97 -43.78 -11.03
CA ILE A 254 -9.00 -43.23 -10.08
C ILE A 254 -8.07 -44.35 -9.60
N ASN A 255 -6.77 -44.07 -9.60
CA ASN A 255 -5.79 -45.01 -9.06
C ASN A 255 -5.72 -44.89 -7.54
N THR A 256 -6.20 -45.91 -6.84
CA THR A 256 -6.20 -46.00 -5.37
C THR A 256 -4.95 -46.66 -4.78
N GLN A 257 -3.91 -46.83 -5.60
CA GLN A 257 -2.63 -47.45 -5.23
C GLN A 257 -1.45 -46.57 -5.69
N ALA A 258 -1.63 -45.24 -5.70
CA ALA A 258 -0.54 -44.32 -5.99
C ALA A 258 0.60 -44.51 -4.95
N PRO A 259 1.87 -44.45 -5.36
CA PRO A 259 3.02 -44.67 -4.47
C PRO A 259 3.29 -43.42 -3.61
N ILE A 260 2.33 -43.06 -2.76
CA ILE A 260 2.46 -41.95 -1.82
C ILE A 260 3.39 -42.33 -0.67
N GLU A 261 4.18 -41.35 -0.19
CA GLU A 261 5.13 -41.56 0.92
C GLU A 261 4.54 -41.16 2.29
N ILE A 262 3.38 -40.52 2.29
CA ILE A 262 2.67 -40.06 3.48
C ILE A 262 1.61 -41.07 3.93
N GLY A 263 1.41 -41.16 5.25
CA GLY A 263 0.35 -41.96 5.87
C GLY A 263 -0.71 -41.10 6.55
N LEU A 264 -1.76 -41.74 7.07
CA LEU A 264 -2.86 -41.05 7.77
C LEU A 264 -2.39 -40.32 9.04
N ASP A 265 -1.41 -40.86 9.76
CA ASP A 265 -0.85 -40.24 10.96
C ASP A 265 -0.14 -38.90 10.68
N ASP A 266 0.31 -38.67 9.44
CA ASP A 266 0.92 -37.40 9.01
C ASP A 266 -0.13 -36.30 8.80
N LEU A 267 -1.42 -36.64 8.78
CA LEU A 267 -2.51 -35.75 8.42
C LEU A 267 -3.18 -35.09 9.63
N VAL A 268 -2.71 -35.34 10.86
CA VAL A 268 -3.29 -34.76 12.07
C VAL A 268 -3.31 -33.24 11.98
N TYR A 269 -4.49 -32.63 12.13
CA TYR A 269 -4.66 -31.18 12.08
C TYR A 269 -4.05 -30.53 13.33
N LYS A 270 -3.05 -29.67 13.14
CA LYS A 270 -2.29 -29.04 14.25
C LYS A 270 -2.80 -27.66 14.64
N GLY A 271 -3.75 -27.10 13.89
CA GLY A 271 -4.24 -25.75 14.08
C GLY A 271 -3.29 -24.66 13.56
N PRO A 272 -3.76 -23.39 13.52
CA PRO A 272 -3.04 -22.29 12.91
C PRO A 272 -1.86 -21.79 13.75
N GLN A 273 -0.75 -21.51 13.07
CA GLN A 273 0.43 -20.82 13.60
C GLN A 273 0.19 -19.30 13.58
N VAL A 274 -0.49 -18.79 14.61
CA VAL A 274 -1.06 -17.43 14.65
C VAL A 274 -0.05 -16.33 14.27
N GLU A 275 1.18 -16.38 14.77
CA GLU A 275 2.19 -15.34 14.49
C GLU A 275 2.61 -15.33 13.01
N ALA A 276 2.93 -16.50 12.46
CA ALA A 276 3.34 -16.64 11.06
C ALA A 276 2.18 -16.31 10.11
N LEU A 277 0.97 -16.76 10.44
CA LEU A 277 -0.23 -16.49 9.68
C LEU A 277 -0.61 -15.00 9.68
N SER A 278 -0.40 -14.31 10.80
CA SER A 278 -0.59 -12.86 10.93
C SER A 278 0.34 -12.08 10.00
N LYS A 279 1.63 -12.43 9.97
CA LYS A 279 2.62 -11.86 9.04
C LYS A 279 2.24 -12.12 7.59
N PHE A 280 1.85 -13.35 7.26
CA PHE A 280 1.39 -13.71 5.92
C PHE A 280 0.15 -12.89 5.49
N TYR A 281 -0.81 -12.64 6.40
CA TYR A 281 -1.96 -11.81 6.08
C TYR A 281 -1.62 -10.33 5.87
N ASP A 282 -0.59 -9.80 6.53
CA ASP A 282 -0.07 -8.47 6.20
C ASP A 282 0.52 -8.44 4.79
N GLU A 283 1.37 -9.42 4.46
CA GLU A 283 2.00 -9.53 3.14
C GLU A 283 0.96 -9.66 2.01
N MET A 284 -0.12 -10.40 2.25
CA MET A 284 -1.21 -10.58 1.28
C MET A 284 -2.23 -9.43 1.28
N GLY A 285 -2.16 -8.49 2.23
CA GLY A 285 -3.11 -7.38 2.37
C GLY A 285 -4.47 -7.76 2.96
N PHE A 286 -4.57 -8.89 3.68
CA PHE A 286 -5.80 -9.44 4.23
C PHE A 286 -6.14 -8.90 5.62
N LYS A 287 -6.37 -7.57 5.71
CA LYS A 287 -6.67 -6.88 6.97
C LYS A 287 -7.84 -7.49 7.75
N GLN A 288 -8.89 -7.94 7.05
CA GLN A 288 -10.07 -8.55 7.69
C GLN A 288 -9.75 -9.93 8.27
N LEU A 289 -9.02 -10.78 7.54
CA LEU A 289 -8.62 -12.10 8.04
C LEU A 289 -7.66 -11.96 9.23
N LYS A 290 -6.76 -10.98 9.19
CA LYS A 290 -5.88 -10.66 10.32
C LYS A 290 -6.66 -10.21 11.56
N ALA A 291 -7.66 -9.34 11.39
CA ALA A 291 -8.53 -8.95 12.50
C ALA A 291 -9.25 -10.16 13.11
N GLN A 292 -9.66 -11.12 12.28
CA GLN A 292 -10.30 -12.36 12.74
C GLN A 292 -9.34 -13.30 13.49
N LEU A 293 -8.03 -13.29 13.20
CA LEU A 293 -7.03 -14.00 14.02
C LEU A 293 -6.99 -13.49 15.45
N GLY A 294 -7.25 -12.19 15.67
CA GLY A 294 -7.30 -11.56 16.99
C GLY A 294 -8.59 -11.83 17.78
N THR A 295 -9.68 -12.23 17.11
CA THR A 295 -10.99 -12.46 17.76
C THR A 295 -11.15 -13.84 18.43
N ALA A 296 -10.16 -14.71 18.32
CA ALA A 296 -10.10 -15.99 19.05
C ALA A 296 -9.28 -15.89 20.35
N GLN A 297 -9.11 -14.69 20.90
CA GLN A 297 -8.76 -14.56 22.31
C GLN A 297 -10.05 -14.66 23.13
N GLU A 298 -10.08 -15.57 24.11
CA GLU A 298 -10.98 -15.40 25.25
C GLU A 298 -10.90 -13.93 25.71
N PRO A 299 -12.02 -13.27 26.06
CA PRO A 299 -12.01 -11.86 26.43
C PRO A 299 -10.96 -11.66 27.52
N VAL A 300 -9.83 -11.04 27.15
CA VAL A 300 -8.76 -10.74 28.08
C VAL A 300 -9.36 -9.77 29.07
N GLU A 301 -9.42 -10.17 30.33
CA GLU A 301 -10.00 -9.38 31.40
C GLU A 301 -9.28 -8.03 31.45
N VAL A 302 -9.94 -6.98 30.95
CA VAL A 302 -9.37 -5.64 30.88
C VAL A 302 -9.28 -5.13 32.31
N LYS A 303 -8.05 -5.08 32.84
CA LYS A 303 -7.85 -4.53 34.18
C LYS A 303 -8.33 -3.07 34.21
N PRO A 304 -9.11 -2.67 35.23
CA PRO A 304 -9.48 -1.28 35.41
C PRO A 304 -8.22 -0.46 35.72
N ILE A 305 -8.13 0.75 35.17
CA ILE A 305 -7.07 1.71 35.49
C ILE A 305 -7.57 2.63 36.58
N GLU A 306 -6.77 2.82 37.63
CA GLU A 306 -7.05 3.79 38.68
C GLU A 306 -6.69 5.20 38.20
N PHE A 307 -7.64 6.13 38.34
CA PHE A 307 -7.42 7.54 38.04
C PHE A 307 -8.23 8.43 38.98
N THR A 308 -7.79 9.69 39.14
CA THR A 308 -8.46 10.71 39.96
C THR A 308 -9.05 11.79 39.07
N LYS A 309 -10.35 12.03 39.20
CA LYS A 309 -11.01 13.17 38.54
C LYS A 309 -10.68 14.46 39.26
N VAL A 310 -10.22 15.45 38.52
CA VAL A 310 -9.76 16.74 39.06
C VAL A 310 -10.69 17.85 38.59
N THR A 311 -11.11 18.69 39.54
CA THR A 311 -11.82 19.95 39.27
C THR A 311 -11.02 21.17 39.70
N GLU A 312 -10.01 21.00 40.55
CA GLU A 312 -9.10 22.04 41.03
C GLU A 312 -7.69 21.46 41.10
N VAL A 313 -6.74 22.12 40.44
CA VAL A 313 -5.35 21.68 40.36
C VAL A 313 -4.61 22.18 41.60
N THR A 314 -3.95 21.26 42.32
CA THR A 314 -3.08 21.56 43.45
C THR A 314 -1.62 21.25 43.13
N ALA A 315 -0.69 21.86 43.86
CA ALA A 315 0.74 21.76 43.55
C ALA A 315 1.31 20.33 43.68
N ASP A 316 0.72 19.50 44.53
CA ASP A 316 1.09 18.09 44.72
C ASP A 316 0.67 17.19 43.54
N MET A 317 -0.21 17.65 42.65
CA MET A 317 -0.64 16.92 41.46
C MET A 317 0.31 17.11 40.26
N LEU A 318 1.27 18.03 40.35
CA LEU A 318 2.08 18.50 39.23
C LEU A 318 3.56 18.18 39.45
N ALA A 319 4.16 17.44 38.53
CA ALA A 319 5.59 17.15 38.50
C ALA A 319 6.14 17.15 37.06
N PRO A 320 7.36 17.66 36.81
CA PRO A 320 7.92 17.77 35.45
C PRO A 320 8.02 16.47 34.65
N GLU A 321 8.13 15.33 35.34
CA GLU A 321 8.39 14.01 34.79
C GLU A 321 7.11 13.31 34.33
N GLN A 322 5.95 13.92 34.59
CA GLN A 322 4.64 13.40 34.20
C GLN A 322 4.40 13.51 32.69
N PHE A 323 3.58 12.59 32.18
CA PHE A 323 3.02 12.72 30.83
C PHE A 323 1.77 13.57 30.86
N PHE A 324 1.58 14.38 29.82
CA PHE A 324 0.39 15.19 29.60
C PHE A 324 -0.25 14.84 28.25
N TYR A 325 -1.57 14.65 28.24
CA TYR A 325 -2.36 14.33 27.07
C TYR A 325 -3.60 15.23 26.98
N PHE A 326 -3.79 15.88 25.83
CA PHE A 326 -4.90 16.82 25.59
C PHE A 326 -5.75 16.31 24.44
N GLU A 327 -6.99 15.91 24.73
CA GLU A 327 -7.84 15.24 23.75
C GLU A 327 -8.66 16.20 22.91
N ILE A 328 -8.79 15.89 21.61
CA ILE A 328 -9.67 16.56 20.65
C ILE A 328 -10.48 15.49 19.89
N LEU A 329 -11.64 15.87 19.34
CA LEU A 329 -12.50 14.91 18.64
C LEU A 329 -12.12 14.76 17.16
N GLY A 330 -11.94 15.86 16.43
CA GLY A 330 -11.48 15.88 15.04
C GLY A 330 -9.96 15.92 14.90
N ASP A 331 -9.48 15.96 13.66
CA ASP A 331 -8.03 15.90 13.40
C ASP A 331 -7.36 17.28 13.39
N ASN A 332 -8.10 18.35 13.08
CA ASN A 332 -7.55 19.69 12.87
C ASN A 332 -7.50 20.50 14.16
N TYR A 333 -6.38 20.41 14.87
CA TYR A 333 -6.13 21.10 16.14
C TYR A 333 -6.08 22.64 16.08
N HIS A 334 -6.19 23.29 14.91
CA HIS A 334 -6.45 24.74 14.82
C HIS A 334 -7.94 25.07 14.95
N LYS A 335 -8.83 24.10 14.69
CA LYS A 335 -10.29 24.28 14.68
C LYS A 335 -11.00 23.55 15.82
N GLU A 336 -10.39 22.52 16.36
CA GLU A 336 -10.95 21.69 17.43
C GLU A 336 -10.69 22.28 18.82
N GLU A 337 -11.60 21.98 19.75
CA GLU A 337 -11.46 22.32 21.17
C GLU A 337 -10.96 21.12 21.97
N ILE A 338 -10.29 21.37 23.09
CA ILE A 338 -9.88 20.30 24.01
C ILE A 338 -11.13 19.78 24.75
N VAL A 339 -11.48 18.52 24.50
CA VAL A 339 -12.68 17.86 25.07
C VAL A 339 -12.40 17.18 26.41
N GLY A 340 -11.13 16.95 26.74
CA GLY A 340 -10.68 16.37 27.99
C GLY A 340 -9.16 16.33 28.04
N LEU A 341 -8.60 16.18 29.24
CA LEU A 341 -7.16 16.06 29.42
C LEU A 341 -6.84 15.07 30.53
N ALA A 342 -5.67 14.46 30.44
CA ALA A 342 -5.14 13.55 31.43
C ALA A 342 -3.64 13.79 31.62
N TRP A 343 -3.16 13.61 32.85
CA TRP A 343 -1.75 13.70 33.16
C TRP A 343 -1.38 12.82 34.34
N GLY A 344 -0.12 12.45 34.48
CA GLY A 344 0.30 11.65 35.62
C GLY A 344 1.62 10.95 35.45
N ASP A 345 1.94 10.14 36.45
CA ASP A 345 3.11 9.28 36.52
C ASP A 345 2.72 7.86 36.95
N SER A 346 3.73 7.02 37.22
CA SER A 346 3.51 5.63 37.68
C SER A 346 2.84 5.51 39.06
N ARG A 347 2.67 6.61 39.81
CA ARG A 347 2.03 6.63 41.12
C ARG A 347 0.56 7.00 41.02
N GLN A 348 0.23 7.99 40.18
CA GLN A 348 -1.13 8.50 40.07
C GLN A 348 -1.39 9.11 38.68
N ILE A 349 -2.57 8.81 38.15
CA ILE A 349 -3.10 9.43 36.93
C ILE A 349 -4.29 10.33 37.29
N TYR A 350 -4.30 11.53 36.75
CA TYR A 350 -5.33 12.54 36.90
C TYR A 350 -6.03 12.79 35.56
N VAL A 351 -7.33 13.08 35.62
CA VAL A 351 -8.17 13.36 34.45
C VAL A 351 -9.08 14.56 34.74
N GLY A 352 -9.38 15.35 33.72
CA GLY A 352 -10.24 16.53 33.88
C GLY A 352 -10.74 17.12 32.56
N SER A 353 -11.57 18.16 32.67
CA SER A 353 -12.02 18.97 31.53
C SER A 353 -11.02 20.08 31.22
N SER A 354 -11.16 20.68 30.04
CA SER A 354 -10.32 21.81 29.59
C SER A 354 -10.45 23.07 30.44
N ASP A 355 -11.46 23.20 31.29
CA ASP A 355 -11.61 24.33 32.23
C ASP A 355 -10.42 24.45 33.20
N LEU A 356 -9.74 23.34 33.50
CA LEU A 356 -8.54 23.33 34.34
C LEU A 356 -7.41 24.19 33.75
N LEU A 357 -7.34 24.32 32.42
CA LEU A 357 -6.32 25.11 31.72
C LEU A 357 -6.43 26.62 31.97
N GLN A 358 -7.54 27.09 32.56
CA GLN A 358 -7.70 28.49 32.96
C GLN A 358 -7.18 28.77 34.38
N GLN A 359 -6.81 27.73 35.13
CA GLN A 359 -6.35 27.89 36.50
C GLN A 359 -4.90 28.41 36.52
N PRO A 360 -4.60 29.50 37.25
CA PRO A 360 -3.29 30.14 37.22
C PRO A 360 -2.13 29.20 37.56
N LEU A 361 -2.32 28.31 38.53
CA LEU A 361 -1.30 27.33 38.92
C LEU A 361 -0.94 26.39 37.77
N PHE A 362 -1.95 25.92 37.04
CA PHE A 362 -1.73 24.98 35.94
C PHE A 362 -1.09 25.68 34.73
N GLN A 363 -1.54 26.89 34.40
CA GLN A 363 -0.93 27.71 33.35
C GLN A 363 0.54 28.03 33.64
N GLU A 364 0.84 28.44 34.87
CA GLU A 364 2.21 28.75 35.29
C GLU A 364 3.11 27.52 35.17
N PHE A 365 2.61 26.36 35.62
CA PHE A 365 3.34 25.10 35.52
C PHE A 365 3.61 24.71 34.06
N LEU A 366 2.59 24.69 33.19
CA LEU A 366 2.73 24.31 31.79
C LEU A 366 3.68 25.24 31.02
N THR A 367 3.69 26.53 31.35
CA THR A 367 4.57 27.53 30.69
C THR A 367 6.04 27.37 31.11
N LYS A 368 6.31 26.75 32.28
CA LYS A 368 7.68 26.62 32.83
C LYS A 368 8.25 25.21 32.73
N THR A 369 7.47 24.24 32.26
CA THR A 369 7.82 22.82 32.35
C THR A 369 7.98 22.20 30.97
N ALA A 370 9.09 21.51 30.76
CA ALA A 370 9.32 20.69 29.59
C ALA A 370 8.47 19.40 29.67
N LEU A 371 7.35 19.36 28.94
CA LEU A 371 6.40 18.25 29.06
C LEU A 371 6.84 17.01 28.30
N LYS A 372 6.47 15.84 28.83
CA LYS A 372 6.38 14.60 28.05
C LYS A 372 4.97 14.47 27.50
N THR A 373 4.81 14.17 26.21
CA THR A 373 3.50 14.14 25.57
C THR A 373 3.43 13.20 24.37
N TYR A 374 2.25 13.13 23.76
CA TYR A 374 2.00 12.49 22.46
C TYR A 374 1.61 13.59 21.48
N ASP A 375 2.40 13.77 20.42
CA ASP A 375 2.23 14.85 19.45
C ASP A 375 2.40 16.24 20.08
N LEU A 376 3.66 16.61 20.23
CA LEU A 376 4.09 17.89 20.77
C LEU A 376 3.55 19.07 19.98
N LYS A 377 3.56 18.96 18.65
CA LYS A 377 3.15 20.05 17.78
C LYS A 377 1.67 20.35 17.96
N ARG A 378 0.81 19.32 17.93
CA ARG A 378 -0.60 19.42 18.29
C ARG A 378 -0.77 20.05 19.67
N THR A 379 -0.03 19.56 20.67
CA THR A 379 -0.12 20.05 22.05
C THR A 379 0.18 21.54 22.15
N LYS A 380 1.27 22.02 21.51
CA LYS A 380 1.64 23.44 21.53
C LYS A 380 0.60 24.32 20.84
N VAL A 381 0.06 23.91 19.69
CA VAL A 381 -0.98 24.66 18.98
C VAL A 381 -2.25 24.74 19.83
N LEU A 382 -2.72 23.63 20.39
CA LEU A 382 -3.92 23.60 21.24
C LEU A 382 -3.78 24.49 22.47
N LEU A 383 -2.65 24.41 23.18
CA LEU A 383 -2.40 25.22 24.38
C LEU A 383 -2.28 26.72 24.08
N SER A 384 -1.88 27.09 22.85
CA SER A 384 -1.82 28.50 22.43
C SER A 384 -3.21 29.17 22.44
N HIS A 385 -4.29 28.42 22.20
CA HIS A 385 -5.66 28.93 22.27
C HIS A 385 -6.06 29.35 23.70
N TYR A 386 -5.35 28.82 24.71
CA TYR A 386 -5.54 29.15 26.13
C TYR A 386 -4.52 30.17 26.65
N GLY A 387 -3.71 30.77 25.76
CA GLY A 387 -2.66 31.72 26.13
C GLY A 387 -1.46 31.07 26.83
N ILE A 388 -1.29 29.75 26.71
CA ILE A 388 -0.19 29.00 27.31
C ILE A 388 0.92 28.83 26.28
N GLU A 389 2.07 29.44 26.54
CA GLU A 389 3.26 29.26 25.70
C GLU A 389 4.10 28.10 26.22
N LEU A 390 3.98 26.95 25.55
CA LEU A 390 4.72 25.76 25.93
C LEU A 390 6.23 25.91 25.63
N PRO A 391 7.14 25.66 26.62
CA PRO A 391 8.58 25.61 26.41
C PRO A 391 9.00 24.31 25.70
N ALA A 392 10.29 24.12 25.42
CA ALA A 392 10.83 22.90 24.82
C ALA A 392 10.35 21.64 25.57
N ALA A 393 9.99 20.58 24.86
CA ALA A 393 9.43 19.35 25.43
C ALA A 393 10.53 18.38 25.87
N ALA A 394 10.23 17.58 26.87
CA ALA A 394 11.09 16.51 27.33
C ALA A 394 11.00 15.27 26.40
N PHE A 395 9.81 14.93 25.90
CA PHE A 395 9.62 13.74 25.07
C PHE A 395 8.34 13.81 24.21
N ASP A 396 8.42 13.37 22.95
CA ASP A 396 7.27 13.13 22.07
C ASP A 396 7.19 11.66 21.63
N ALA A 397 6.23 10.93 22.20
CA ALA A 397 6.02 9.52 21.90
C ALA A 397 5.63 9.23 20.44
N ARG A 398 4.94 10.16 19.78
CA ARG A 398 4.49 9.98 18.38
C ARG A 398 5.67 10.05 17.43
N LEU A 399 6.55 11.02 17.62
CA LEU A 399 7.78 11.16 16.84
C LEU A 399 8.79 10.04 17.15
N ALA A 400 8.89 9.62 18.41
CA ALA A 400 9.71 8.47 18.80
C ALA A 400 9.30 7.21 18.03
N LYS A 401 8.00 6.88 18.01
CA LYS A 401 7.49 5.73 17.25
C LYS A 401 7.76 5.90 15.76
N TYR A 402 7.54 7.10 15.19
CA TYR A 402 7.76 7.35 13.76
C TYR A 402 9.19 7.03 13.31
N LEU A 403 10.19 7.38 14.14
CA LEU A 403 11.60 7.07 13.86
C LEU A 403 11.92 5.57 13.94
N LEU A 404 11.24 4.83 14.82
CA LEU A 404 11.40 3.38 14.97
C LEU A 404 10.77 2.60 13.80
N SER A 405 9.59 3.03 13.35
CA SER A 405 8.96 2.44 12.17
C SER A 405 8.00 3.37 11.45
N THR A 406 8.21 3.44 10.15
CA THR A 406 7.35 4.13 9.18
C THR A 406 6.33 3.20 8.51
N VAL A 407 6.32 1.90 8.82
CA VAL A 407 5.42 0.92 8.18
C VAL A 407 4.03 0.93 8.83
N GLU A 408 3.97 0.88 10.15
CA GLU A 408 2.73 0.98 10.93
C GLU A 408 2.27 2.43 11.09
N ASP A 409 1.00 2.66 11.44
CA ASP A 409 0.50 3.99 11.83
C ASP A 409 1.11 4.47 13.16
N ASN A 410 1.06 5.78 13.42
CA ASN A 410 1.61 6.37 14.65
C ASN A 410 0.58 6.58 15.76
N GLU A 411 -0.51 5.81 15.75
CA GLU A 411 -1.56 5.93 16.76
C GLU A 411 -1.14 5.33 18.10
N LEU A 412 -1.68 5.87 19.20
CA LEU A 412 -1.40 5.37 20.55
C LEU A 412 -1.77 3.89 20.72
N ALA A 413 -2.84 3.41 20.09
CA ALA A 413 -3.21 1.98 20.14
C ALA A 413 -2.14 1.09 19.48
N THR A 414 -1.49 1.58 18.42
CA THR A 414 -0.35 0.89 17.81
C THR A 414 0.89 0.94 18.72
N ILE A 415 1.18 2.08 19.35
CA ILE A 415 2.26 2.21 20.34
C ILE A 415 2.05 1.21 21.50
N ALA A 416 0.84 1.16 22.04
CA ALA A 416 0.45 0.22 23.09
C ALA A 416 0.70 -1.23 22.68
N ARG A 417 0.28 -1.63 21.47
CA ARG A 417 0.46 -2.99 20.95
C ARG A 417 1.93 -3.37 20.75
N LEU A 418 2.76 -2.44 20.29
CA LEU A 418 4.15 -2.73 19.92
C LEU A 418 5.13 -2.64 21.10
N TYR A 419 4.89 -1.71 22.03
CA TYR A 419 5.85 -1.36 23.08
C TYR A 419 5.27 -1.44 24.49
N GLY A 420 3.96 -1.64 24.62
CA GLY A 420 3.24 -1.59 25.89
C GLY A 420 2.66 -2.94 26.34
N GLN A 421 2.05 -2.92 27.52
CA GLN A 421 1.30 -4.03 28.11
C GLN A 421 -0.18 -3.68 28.29
N THR A 422 -0.49 -2.38 28.34
CA THR A 422 -1.84 -1.86 28.51
C THR A 422 -2.62 -2.02 27.22
N ILE A 423 -3.73 -2.75 27.29
CA ILE A 423 -4.67 -2.84 26.17
C ILE A 423 -5.40 -1.49 26.04
N LEU A 424 -5.18 -0.84 24.89
CA LEU A 424 -5.80 0.44 24.54
C LEU A 424 -6.74 0.23 23.33
N PRO A 425 -8.06 0.38 23.49
CA PRO A 425 -8.99 0.44 22.37
C PRO A 425 -8.60 1.56 21.41
N THR A 426 -8.90 1.39 20.12
CA THR A 426 -8.68 2.44 19.13
C THR A 426 -9.63 3.62 19.36
N ASP A 427 -9.20 4.82 18.96
CA ASP A 427 -10.04 6.01 19.04
C ASP A 427 -11.34 5.84 18.23
N ASP A 428 -11.30 5.10 17.12
CA ASP A 428 -12.48 4.77 16.33
C ASP A 428 -13.44 3.78 17.02
N GLU A 429 -12.97 2.92 17.91
CA GLU A 429 -13.83 2.04 18.73
C GLU A 429 -14.51 2.80 19.86
N VAL A 430 -13.84 3.83 20.41
CA VAL A 430 -14.37 4.65 21.50
C VAL A 430 -15.28 5.77 20.98
N TYR A 431 -14.84 6.50 19.96
CA TYR A 431 -15.57 7.65 19.42
C TYR A 431 -16.48 7.29 18.24
N GLY A 432 -16.25 6.17 17.56
CA GLY A 432 -16.93 5.84 16.31
C GLY A 432 -16.28 6.47 15.06
N LYS A 433 -16.73 6.04 13.87
CA LYS A 433 -16.15 6.47 12.58
C LYS A 433 -17.09 7.37 11.76
N GLY A 434 -16.50 8.31 11.02
CA GLY A 434 -17.20 9.16 10.05
C GLY A 434 -18.37 9.91 10.68
N ALA A 435 -19.55 9.84 10.07
CA ALA A 435 -20.76 10.53 10.57
C ALA A 435 -21.26 10.03 11.94
N LYS A 436 -20.76 8.90 12.44
CA LYS A 436 -21.11 8.36 13.77
C LYS A 436 -20.12 8.76 14.86
N ARG A 437 -19.08 9.56 14.52
CA ARG A 437 -18.07 9.99 15.48
C ARG A 437 -18.68 10.94 16.51
N ALA A 438 -18.58 10.60 17.79
CA ALA A 438 -19.14 11.37 18.90
C ALA A 438 -18.36 11.11 20.19
N LEU A 439 -18.47 12.02 21.16
CA LEU A 439 -17.92 11.80 22.49
C LEU A 439 -18.76 10.74 23.24
N PRO A 440 -18.11 9.78 23.93
CA PRO A 440 -18.80 8.90 24.86
C PRO A 440 -19.23 9.66 26.12
N ASP A 441 -19.82 8.95 27.09
CA ASP A 441 -20.03 9.53 28.41
C ASP A 441 -18.68 9.88 29.08
N GLN A 442 -18.75 10.77 30.08
CA GLN A 442 -17.56 11.32 30.71
C GLN A 442 -16.71 10.27 31.44
N GLU A 443 -17.32 9.23 32.00
CA GLU A 443 -16.58 8.15 32.66
C GLU A 443 -15.76 7.38 31.63
N GLN A 444 -16.41 6.96 30.55
CA GLN A 444 -15.75 6.24 29.47
C GLN A 444 -14.66 7.08 28.78
N LEU A 445 -14.90 8.38 28.58
CA LEU A 445 -13.88 9.31 28.06
C LEU A 445 -12.67 9.34 29.00
N PHE A 446 -12.88 9.60 30.29
CA PHE A 446 -11.80 9.74 31.27
C PHE A 446 -11.02 8.44 31.48
N GLU A 447 -11.69 7.29 31.49
CA GLU A 447 -11.00 6.00 31.52
C GLU A 447 -10.11 5.81 30.29
N HIS A 448 -10.61 6.15 29.09
CA HIS A 448 -9.83 6.09 27.86
C HIS A 448 -8.60 7.02 27.91
N LEU A 449 -8.75 8.25 28.41
CA LEU A 449 -7.63 9.18 28.56
C LEU A 449 -6.60 8.69 29.59
N ALA A 450 -7.06 8.10 30.70
CA ALA A 450 -6.17 7.49 31.68
C ALA A 450 -5.37 6.32 31.07
N ARG A 451 -6.02 5.48 30.24
CA ARG A 451 -5.33 4.42 29.47
C ARG A 451 -4.27 4.97 28.53
N LYS A 452 -4.55 6.08 27.84
CA LYS A 452 -3.56 6.75 26.98
C LYS A 452 -2.32 7.20 27.75
N VAL A 453 -2.49 7.83 28.92
CA VAL A 453 -1.37 8.23 29.78
C VAL A 453 -0.60 7.02 30.32
N GLN A 454 -1.30 5.96 30.73
CA GLN A 454 -0.66 4.72 31.18
C GLN A 454 0.21 4.09 30.07
N VAL A 455 -0.29 4.05 28.83
CA VAL A 455 0.48 3.59 27.66
C VAL A 455 1.72 4.45 27.46
N LEU A 456 1.61 5.78 27.57
CA LEU A 456 2.76 6.65 27.42
C LEU A 456 3.85 6.40 28.48
N LEU A 457 3.44 6.18 29.72
CA LEU A 457 4.34 5.86 30.83
C LEU A 457 5.08 4.53 30.65
N GLU A 458 4.41 3.49 30.19
CA GLU A 458 5.02 2.16 30.01
C GLU A 458 5.88 2.06 28.74
N THR A 459 5.62 2.89 27.72
CA THR A 459 6.28 2.81 26.40
C THR A 459 7.45 3.76 26.20
N GLU A 460 7.63 4.77 27.05
CA GLU A 460 8.73 5.74 26.96
C GLU A 460 10.11 5.03 26.92
N GLU A 461 10.44 4.26 27.95
CA GLU A 461 11.76 3.63 28.07
C GLU A 461 12.02 2.54 27.01
N PRO A 462 11.07 1.64 26.70
CA PRO A 462 11.24 0.70 25.59
C PRO A 462 11.52 1.36 24.24
N MET A 463 10.83 2.46 23.91
CA MET A 463 11.07 3.19 22.67
C MET A 463 12.43 3.90 22.69
N GLN A 464 12.79 4.55 23.80
CA GLN A 464 14.10 5.20 23.92
C GLN A 464 15.25 4.20 23.81
N GLU A 465 15.13 3.01 24.41
CA GLU A 465 16.16 1.99 24.33
C GLU A 465 16.35 1.46 22.90
N GLN A 466 15.24 1.25 22.17
CA GLN A 466 15.34 0.90 20.75
C GLN A 466 15.97 2.03 19.92
N LEU A 467 15.58 3.29 20.16
CA LEU A 467 16.19 4.45 19.49
C LEU A 467 17.69 4.55 19.78
N ARG A 468 18.13 4.29 21.02
CA ARG A 468 19.56 4.20 21.39
C ARG A 468 20.27 3.10 20.61
N SER A 469 19.67 1.91 20.53
CA SER A 469 20.24 0.79 19.77
C SER A 469 20.33 1.03 18.26
N HIS A 470 19.60 2.03 17.75
CA HIS A 470 19.56 2.42 16.35
C HIS A 470 20.38 3.69 16.05
N ASP A 471 21.02 4.31 17.04
CA ASP A 471 21.66 5.63 16.92
C ASP A 471 20.68 6.74 16.46
N GLN A 472 19.41 6.64 16.86
CA GLN A 472 18.32 7.55 16.48
C GLN A 472 17.80 8.41 17.65
N LEU A 473 18.32 8.24 18.87
CA LEU A 473 17.84 9.02 20.02
C LEU A 473 18.16 10.53 19.84
N ASP A 474 19.36 10.87 19.38
CA ASP A 474 19.73 12.26 19.11
C ASP A 474 18.92 12.84 17.93
N LEU A 475 18.58 12.00 16.94
CA LEU A 475 17.68 12.41 15.85
C LEU A 475 16.29 12.82 16.40
N LEU A 476 15.78 12.15 17.44
CA LEU A 476 14.55 12.56 18.11
C LEU A 476 14.74 13.87 18.88
N LEU A 477 15.72 13.91 19.78
CA LEU A 477 15.87 14.97 20.79
C LEU A 477 16.42 16.29 20.22
N GLU A 478 17.36 16.21 19.28
CA GLU A 478 18.09 17.36 18.74
C GLU A 478 17.57 17.83 17.37
N MET A 479 16.74 17.01 16.69
CA MET A 479 16.17 17.37 15.39
C MET A 479 14.63 17.34 15.37
N GLU A 480 13.99 16.19 15.58
CA GLU A 480 12.54 16.08 15.35
C GLU A 480 11.71 16.87 16.37
N GLN A 481 12.05 16.80 17.66
CA GLN A 481 11.35 17.55 18.70
C GLN A 481 11.56 19.07 18.56
N PRO A 482 12.79 19.60 18.39
CA PRO A 482 12.99 21.03 18.15
C PRO A 482 12.28 21.51 16.88
N LEU A 483 12.30 20.72 15.80
CA LEU A 483 11.57 21.06 14.59
C LEU A 483 10.06 21.14 14.84
N ALA A 484 9.48 20.23 15.63
CA ALA A 484 8.05 20.28 15.97
C ALA A 484 7.65 21.60 16.61
N PHE A 485 8.54 22.22 17.42
CA PHE A 485 8.34 23.58 17.94
C PHE A 485 8.36 24.65 16.87
N VAL A 486 9.35 24.61 15.98
CA VAL A 486 9.47 25.55 14.86
C VAL A 486 8.21 25.49 14.00
N LEU A 487 7.77 24.28 13.67
CA LEU A 487 6.55 24.05 12.89
C LEU A 487 5.32 24.57 13.63
N ALA A 488 5.15 24.29 14.93
CA ALA A 488 4.05 24.84 15.70
C ALA A 488 4.01 26.38 15.65
N LYS A 489 5.17 27.06 15.77
CA LYS A 489 5.27 28.52 15.64
C LYS A 489 4.82 29.01 14.26
N MET A 490 5.27 28.34 13.20
CA MET A 490 4.88 28.67 11.81
C MET A 490 3.38 28.50 11.60
N GLU A 491 2.81 27.39 12.08
CA GLU A 491 1.40 27.10 11.96
C GLU A 491 0.53 28.11 12.74
N ILE A 492 0.92 28.48 13.97
CA ILE A 492 0.25 29.51 14.77
C ILE A 492 0.34 30.88 14.08
N ALA A 493 1.50 31.23 13.53
CA ALA A 493 1.69 32.50 12.85
C ALA A 493 0.76 32.63 11.62
N GLY A 494 0.68 31.57 10.82
CA GLY A 494 -0.08 31.52 9.57
C GLY A 494 0.47 32.45 8.49
N ILE A 495 0.06 32.24 7.23
CA ILE A 495 0.37 33.16 6.13
C ILE A 495 -0.86 33.98 5.75
N LYS A 496 -0.71 35.30 5.64
CA LYS A 496 -1.80 36.19 5.23
C LYS A 496 -2.12 36.01 3.75
N VAL A 497 -3.42 35.99 3.43
CA VAL A 497 -3.90 35.80 2.06
C VAL A 497 -4.94 36.85 1.71
N GLU A 498 -4.70 37.58 0.63
CA GLU A 498 -5.62 38.59 0.10
C GLU A 498 -6.79 37.92 -0.64
N ARG A 499 -7.91 37.78 0.07
CA ARG A 499 -9.14 37.15 -0.45
C ARG A 499 -9.63 37.80 -1.75
N GLU A 500 -9.56 39.13 -1.86
CA GLU A 500 -9.98 39.86 -3.05
C GLU A 500 -9.19 39.45 -4.30
N THR A 501 -7.90 39.16 -4.14
CA THR A 501 -7.03 38.69 -5.23
C THR A 501 -7.50 37.34 -5.75
N LEU A 502 -7.84 36.40 -4.85
CA LEU A 502 -8.38 35.09 -5.24
C LEU A 502 -9.76 35.20 -5.89
N GLN A 503 -10.63 36.09 -5.40
CA GLN A 503 -11.95 36.34 -5.99
C GLN A 503 -11.85 36.93 -7.41
N GLY A 504 -10.89 37.83 -7.63
CA GLY A 504 -10.58 38.36 -8.96
C GLY A 504 -10.15 37.24 -9.93
N MET A 505 -9.23 36.38 -9.51
CA MET A 505 -8.80 35.21 -10.30
C MET A 505 -9.96 34.24 -10.56
N GLN A 506 -10.83 34.03 -9.57
CA GLN A 506 -12.01 33.18 -9.72
C GLN A 506 -12.93 33.68 -10.84
N ALA A 507 -13.25 34.98 -10.83
CA ALA A 507 -14.13 35.57 -11.83
C ALA A 507 -13.52 35.59 -13.24
N GLU A 508 -12.19 35.71 -13.35
CA GLU A 508 -11.48 35.62 -14.63
C GLU A 508 -11.51 34.19 -15.18
N ASN A 509 -11.18 33.21 -14.35
CA ASN A 509 -11.19 31.80 -14.73
C ASN A 509 -12.59 31.31 -15.08
N GLU A 510 -13.65 31.77 -14.41
CA GLU A 510 -15.03 31.42 -14.76
C GLU A 510 -15.36 31.83 -16.20
N LYS A 511 -14.98 33.05 -16.62
CA LYS A 511 -15.15 33.51 -18.01
C LYS A 511 -14.34 32.66 -18.99
N THR A 512 -13.09 32.33 -18.66
CA THR A 512 -12.25 31.48 -19.52
C THR A 512 -12.81 30.07 -19.63
N LEU A 513 -13.29 29.50 -18.53
CA LEU A 513 -13.91 28.17 -18.51
C LEU A 513 -15.21 28.15 -19.31
N GLU A 514 -16.04 29.19 -19.24
CA GLU A 514 -17.24 29.33 -20.07
C GLU A 514 -16.90 29.38 -21.56
N SER A 515 -15.91 30.20 -21.95
CA SER A 515 -15.44 30.27 -23.35
C SER A 515 -14.92 28.93 -23.84
N LEU A 516 -14.04 28.27 -23.07
CA LEU A 516 -13.48 26.97 -23.41
C LEU A 516 -14.56 25.88 -23.47
N THR A 517 -15.56 25.94 -22.59
CA THR A 517 -16.69 25.01 -22.60
C THR A 517 -17.46 25.13 -23.89
N GLN A 518 -17.79 26.36 -24.32
CA GLN A 518 -18.50 26.58 -25.58
C GLN A 518 -17.67 26.11 -26.78
N GLU A 519 -16.38 26.43 -26.84
CA GLU A 519 -15.49 25.97 -27.91
C GLU A 519 -15.39 24.43 -27.96
N ILE A 520 -15.32 23.77 -26.80
CA ILE A 520 -15.30 22.30 -26.73
C ILE A 520 -16.63 21.71 -27.21
N TYR A 521 -17.77 22.29 -26.84
CA TYR A 521 -19.08 21.85 -27.30
C TYR A 521 -19.26 22.04 -28.81
N ASP A 522 -18.82 23.18 -29.35
CA ASP A 522 -18.87 23.45 -30.78
C ASP A 522 -18.01 22.45 -31.58
N LEU A 523 -16.83 22.09 -31.06
CA LEU A 523 -15.96 21.07 -31.67
C LEU A 523 -16.49 19.65 -31.51
N ALA A 524 -17.17 19.34 -30.41
CA ALA A 524 -17.76 18.03 -30.15
C ALA A 524 -19.12 17.82 -30.86
N GLY A 525 -19.81 18.91 -31.23
CA GLY A 525 -21.15 18.90 -31.80
C GLY A 525 -22.27 18.57 -30.80
N GLN A 526 -21.96 18.48 -29.50
CA GLN A 526 -22.91 18.21 -28.43
C GLN A 526 -22.38 18.68 -27.06
N GLU A 527 -23.30 18.93 -26.14
CA GLU A 527 -22.95 19.22 -24.74
C GLU A 527 -22.69 17.94 -23.95
N PHE A 528 -21.68 17.97 -23.09
CA PHE A 528 -21.34 16.86 -22.20
C PHE A 528 -20.54 17.35 -21.00
N ASN A 529 -20.40 16.52 -19.97
CA ASN A 529 -19.55 16.84 -18.83
C ASN A 529 -18.07 16.57 -19.18
N ILE A 530 -17.33 17.64 -19.47
CA ILE A 530 -15.90 17.62 -19.84
C ILE A 530 -15.02 16.98 -18.74
N ASN A 531 -15.42 17.13 -17.48
CA ASN A 531 -14.70 16.54 -16.34
C ASN A 531 -15.03 15.06 -16.12
N SER A 532 -16.05 14.51 -16.78
CA SER A 532 -16.38 13.08 -16.70
C SER A 532 -15.50 12.27 -17.66
N PRO A 533 -14.55 11.43 -17.16
CA PRO A 533 -13.66 10.68 -18.04
C PRO A 533 -14.41 9.72 -18.97
N LYS A 534 -15.55 9.20 -18.52
CA LYS A 534 -16.41 8.31 -19.29
C LYS A 534 -17.06 9.03 -20.47
N GLN A 535 -17.71 10.17 -20.22
CA GLN A 535 -18.36 10.94 -21.28
C GLN A 535 -17.31 11.46 -22.27
N LEU A 536 -16.21 12.04 -21.76
CA LEU A 536 -15.13 12.51 -22.61
C LEU A 536 -14.52 11.38 -23.46
N GLY A 537 -14.32 10.19 -22.88
CA GLY A 537 -13.81 9.04 -23.60
C GLY A 537 -14.72 8.62 -24.75
N THR A 538 -16.04 8.58 -24.55
CA THR A 538 -17.01 8.29 -25.61
C THR A 538 -16.94 9.35 -26.72
N ILE A 539 -16.94 10.65 -26.38
CA ILE A 539 -16.84 11.72 -27.38
C ILE A 539 -15.58 11.56 -28.24
N LEU A 540 -14.41 11.42 -27.60
CA LEU A 540 -13.14 11.40 -28.32
C LEU A 540 -12.96 10.15 -29.19
N PHE A 541 -13.31 8.97 -28.67
CA PHE A 541 -12.93 7.71 -29.31
C PHE A 541 -14.07 6.97 -30.01
N GLU A 542 -15.32 7.25 -29.66
CA GLU A 542 -16.50 6.63 -30.29
C GLU A 542 -17.13 7.60 -31.29
N ASP A 543 -17.48 8.82 -30.86
CA ASP A 543 -18.19 9.78 -31.70
C ASP A 543 -17.27 10.47 -32.72
N MET A 544 -16.10 10.94 -32.28
CA MET A 544 -15.10 11.59 -33.14
C MET A 544 -14.14 10.60 -33.81
N GLY A 545 -14.11 9.35 -33.37
CA GLY A 545 -13.28 8.29 -33.95
C GLY A 545 -11.77 8.54 -33.87
N LEU A 546 -11.28 9.21 -32.82
CA LEU A 546 -9.83 9.43 -32.66
C LEU A 546 -9.07 8.09 -32.51
N PRO A 547 -7.80 8.02 -32.93
CA PRO A 547 -7.13 6.74 -33.09
C PRO A 547 -6.93 6.00 -31.76
N LEU A 548 -7.36 4.74 -31.73
CA LEU A 548 -7.38 3.93 -30.50
C LEU A 548 -5.99 3.52 -30.02
N GLU A 549 -4.97 3.58 -30.88
CA GLU A 549 -3.58 3.27 -30.53
C GLU A 549 -2.98 4.25 -29.51
N TYR A 550 -3.53 5.46 -29.37
CA TYR A 550 -3.07 6.45 -28.39
C TYR A 550 -3.66 6.24 -27.01
N THR A 551 -4.75 5.47 -26.89
CA THR A 551 -5.44 5.22 -25.61
C THR A 551 -5.43 3.74 -25.24
N LYS A 552 -5.85 3.47 -24.00
CA LYS A 552 -6.11 2.11 -23.51
C LYS A 552 -7.49 2.07 -22.87
N LYS A 553 -8.20 0.97 -23.07
CA LYS A 553 -9.48 0.74 -22.39
C LYS A 553 -9.21 0.35 -20.95
N THR A 554 -9.72 1.15 -20.02
CA THR A 554 -9.70 0.89 -18.58
C THR A 554 -11.07 0.37 -18.14
N LYS A 555 -11.19 -0.05 -16.88
CA LYS A 555 -12.48 -0.50 -16.31
C LYS A 555 -13.61 0.50 -16.41
N THR A 556 -13.29 1.80 -16.47
CA THR A 556 -14.26 2.90 -16.48
C THR A 556 -14.48 3.52 -17.88
N GLY A 557 -13.79 3.03 -18.91
CA GLY A 557 -13.84 3.55 -20.28
C GLY A 557 -12.45 3.79 -20.86
N TYR A 558 -12.36 4.56 -21.96
CA TYR A 558 -11.07 4.93 -22.53
C TYR A 558 -10.29 5.83 -21.59
N SER A 559 -8.96 5.64 -21.54
CA SER A 559 -8.10 6.52 -20.77
C SER A 559 -8.08 7.91 -21.41
N THR A 560 -8.38 8.93 -20.59
CA THR A 560 -8.22 10.34 -20.93
C THR A 560 -7.16 10.98 -20.04
N ALA A 561 -6.12 10.22 -19.69
CA ALA A 561 -4.99 10.73 -18.91
C ALA A 561 -4.22 11.80 -19.69
N VAL A 562 -3.50 12.68 -18.98
CA VAL A 562 -2.80 13.82 -19.59
C VAL A 562 -1.83 13.36 -20.67
N ASP A 563 -1.08 12.28 -20.44
CA ASP A 563 -0.13 11.71 -21.42
C ASP A 563 -0.80 11.17 -22.69
N VAL A 564 -2.04 10.70 -22.59
CA VAL A 564 -2.85 10.27 -23.74
C VAL A 564 -3.31 11.48 -24.52
N LEU A 565 -3.84 12.49 -23.81
CA LEU A 565 -4.33 13.72 -24.42
C LEU A 565 -3.20 14.54 -25.07
N GLU A 566 -2.03 14.63 -24.46
CA GLU A 566 -0.86 15.32 -25.04
C GLU A 566 -0.42 14.72 -26.36
N ARG A 567 -0.51 13.39 -26.51
CA ARG A 567 -0.22 12.70 -27.78
C ARG A 567 -1.30 12.92 -28.85
N LEU A 568 -2.54 13.15 -28.44
CA LEU A 568 -3.67 13.42 -29.33
C LEU A 568 -3.80 14.92 -29.71
N ALA A 569 -3.28 15.83 -28.88
CA ALA A 569 -3.39 17.27 -29.08
C ALA A 569 -2.93 17.76 -30.46
N PRO A 570 -1.83 17.23 -31.08
CA PRO A 570 -1.40 17.65 -32.41
C PRO A 570 -2.36 17.29 -33.55
N ILE A 571 -3.21 16.27 -33.35
CA ILE A 571 -4.10 15.73 -34.39
C ILE A 571 -5.58 16.06 -34.14
N ALA A 572 -5.92 16.58 -32.96
CA ALA A 572 -7.29 16.89 -32.55
C ALA A 572 -7.35 18.23 -31.78
N PRO A 573 -7.81 19.33 -32.40
CA PRO A 573 -7.88 20.64 -31.74
C PRO A 573 -8.70 20.65 -30.44
N ILE A 574 -9.78 19.86 -30.39
CA ILE A 574 -10.61 19.69 -29.18
C ILE A 574 -9.78 19.24 -27.98
N VAL A 575 -8.77 18.39 -28.19
CA VAL A 575 -7.94 17.84 -27.11
C VAL A 575 -7.06 18.91 -26.49
N SER A 576 -6.53 19.83 -27.31
CA SER A 576 -5.77 20.99 -26.80
C SER A 576 -6.64 21.86 -25.89
N LYS A 577 -7.89 22.11 -26.29
CA LYS A 577 -8.87 22.88 -25.49
C LYS A 577 -9.27 22.16 -24.21
N ILE A 578 -9.42 20.84 -24.25
CA ILE A 578 -9.71 20.02 -23.05
C ILE A 578 -8.54 20.06 -22.06
N LEU A 579 -7.29 19.98 -22.53
CA LEU A 579 -6.11 20.09 -21.66
C LEU A 579 -6.09 21.44 -20.95
N GLU A 580 -6.32 22.53 -21.68
CA GLU A 580 -6.43 23.88 -21.13
C GLU A 580 -7.58 24.01 -20.13
N TYR A 581 -8.78 23.53 -20.48
CA TYR A 581 -9.95 23.52 -19.60
C TYR A 581 -9.67 22.79 -18.29
N ARG A 582 -9.11 21.58 -18.35
CA ARG A 582 -8.80 20.78 -17.16
C ARG A 582 -7.75 21.44 -16.27
N GLN A 583 -6.76 22.09 -16.88
CA GLN A 583 -5.76 22.85 -16.15
C GLN A 583 -6.41 23.99 -15.37
N ILE A 584 -7.20 24.85 -16.03
CA ILE A 584 -7.86 25.99 -15.38
C ILE A 584 -8.91 25.53 -14.37
N SER A 585 -9.70 24.49 -14.69
CA SER A 585 -10.71 23.93 -13.79
C SER A 585 -10.09 23.37 -12.51
N LYS A 586 -8.91 22.73 -12.61
CA LYS A 586 -8.14 22.31 -11.44
C LYS A 586 -7.59 23.48 -10.65
N LEU A 587 -7.05 24.51 -11.31
CA LEU A 587 -6.60 25.75 -10.66
C LEU A 587 -7.73 26.41 -9.87
N GLN A 588 -8.90 26.52 -10.47
CA GLN A 588 -10.11 27.09 -9.90
C GLN A 588 -10.58 26.31 -8.66
N SER A 589 -10.86 25.02 -8.82
CA SER A 589 -11.44 24.20 -7.76
C SER A 589 -10.49 23.98 -6.59
N THR A 590 -9.27 23.52 -6.89
CA THR A 590 -8.32 23.07 -5.85
C THR A 590 -7.66 24.23 -5.14
N TYR A 591 -7.25 25.26 -5.88
CA TYR A 591 -6.40 26.31 -5.32
C TYR A 591 -7.20 27.59 -5.07
N ILE A 592 -7.99 28.07 -6.02
CA ILE A 592 -8.66 29.37 -5.82
C ILE A 592 -9.84 29.25 -4.85
N ILE A 593 -10.76 28.31 -5.08
CA ILE A 593 -11.91 28.09 -4.19
C ILE A 593 -11.44 27.45 -2.89
N GLY A 594 -10.64 26.38 -2.97
CA GLY A 594 -10.11 25.68 -1.80
C GLY A 594 -9.31 26.58 -0.83
N LEU A 595 -8.45 27.49 -1.34
CA LEU A 595 -7.73 28.43 -0.47
C LEU A 595 -8.67 29.46 0.15
N GLN A 596 -9.68 29.95 -0.58
CA GLN A 596 -10.65 30.91 -0.02
C GLN A 596 -11.43 30.32 1.17
N GLU A 597 -11.78 29.03 1.11
CA GLU A 597 -12.43 28.31 2.22
C GLU A 597 -11.47 28.04 3.39
N ALA A 598 -10.17 27.99 3.13
CA ALA A 598 -9.14 27.76 4.13
C ALA A 598 -8.69 29.03 4.89
N ILE A 599 -9.02 30.23 4.40
CA ILE A 599 -8.71 31.49 5.09
C ILE A 599 -9.55 31.57 6.37
N ALA A 600 -8.87 31.61 7.51
CA ALA A 600 -9.42 31.75 8.84
C ALA A 600 -9.92 33.18 9.12
N ALA A 601 -10.54 33.37 10.29
CA ALA A 601 -11.17 34.65 10.66
C ALA A 601 -10.18 35.82 10.79
N ASP A 602 -8.91 35.53 11.03
CA ASP A 602 -7.82 36.51 11.11
C ASP A 602 -7.24 36.90 9.73
N GLY A 603 -7.80 36.36 8.64
CA GLY A 603 -7.34 36.62 7.28
C GLY A 603 -6.13 35.79 6.85
N LYS A 604 -5.77 34.75 7.61
CA LYS A 604 -4.62 33.89 7.33
C LYS A 604 -5.01 32.47 7.02
N ILE A 605 -4.07 31.73 6.45
CA ILE A 605 -4.13 30.28 6.31
C ILE A 605 -3.14 29.65 7.29
N HIS A 606 -3.67 28.81 8.18
CA HIS A 606 -2.93 28.01 9.15
C HIS A 606 -2.83 26.58 8.64
N THR A 607 -1.90 26.32 7.72
CA THR A 607 -1.63 24.95 7.27
C THR A 607 -1.09 24.12 8.42
N ARG A 608 -1.27 22.80 8.34
CA ARG A 608 -0.70 21.84 9.30
C ARG A 608 0.42 21.05 8.63
N TYR A 609 1.59 21.06 9.23
CA TYR A 609 2.72 20.25 8.80
C TYR A 609 2.63 18.86 9.41
N VAL A 610 2.65 17.81 8.60
CA VAL A 610 2.67 16.42 9.08
C VAL A 610 4.10 15.90 8.96
N GLN A 611 4.75 15.72 10.11
CA GLN A 611 6.17 15.38 10.23
C GLN A 611 6.42 13.87 10.14
N ASP A 612 5.39 13.07 10.42
CA ASP A 612 5.42 11.63 10.61
C ASP A 612 4.72 10.84 9.48
N LEU A 613 4.46 11.48 8.33
CA LEU A 613 3.76 10.88 7.19
C LEU A 613 4.71 10.27 6.15
N THR A 614 5.75 10.99 5.75
CA THR A 614 6.59 10.57 4.63
C THR A 614 7.62 9.54 5.09
N GLN A 615 7.92 8.57 4.23
CA GLN A 615 8.94 7.55 4.49
C GLN A 615 10.37 8.10 4.40
N THR A 616 10.54 9.31 3.85
CA THR A 616 11.84 9.93 3.61
C THR A 616 12.17 11.02 4.63
N GLY A 617 11.32 11.27 5.62
CA GLY A 617 11.54 12.35 6.60
C GLY A 617 11.14 13.75 6.11
N ARG A 618 10.65 13.90 4.87
CA ARG A 618 10.11 15.17 4.37
C ARG A 618 8.85 15.57 5.13
N LEU A 619 8.70 16.88 5.32
CA LEU A 619 7.45 17.46 5.79
C LEU A 619 6.37 17.35 4.70
N SER A 620 5.14 17.13 5.13
CA SER A 620 3.94 17.28 4.28
C SER A 620 3.09 18.41 4.83
N SER A 621 2.28 19.04 4.00
CA SER A 621 1.34 20.09 4.42
C SER A 621 -0.10 19.66 4.11
N VAL A 622 -1.01 19.87 5.06
CA VAL A 622 -2.45 19.57 4.96
C VAL A 622 -3.28 20.75 5.50
N ASP A 623 -4.57 20.79 5.14
CA ASP A 623 -5.56 21.77 5.62
C ASP A 623 -5.17 23.26 5.50
N PRO A 624 -4.79 23.78 4.31
CA PRO A 624 -4.67 23.11 3.01
C PRO A 624 -3.22 22.73 2.71
N ASN A 625 -3.00 21.95 1.64
CA ASN A 625 -1.64 21.61 1.20
C ASN A 625 -1.01 22.79 0.43
N LEU A 626 -0.13 23.53 1.12
CA LEU A 626 0.61 24.67 0.57
C LEU A 626 1.92 24.28 -0.14
N GLN A 627 2.35 23.02 -0.05
CA GLN A 627 3.53 22.56 -0.79
C GLN A 627 3.25 22.37 -2.28
N ASN A 628 1.99 22.10 -2.65
CA ASN A 628 1.59 21.81 -4.02
C ASN A 628 1.11 23.05 -4.81
N ILE A 629 1.37 24.27 -4.34
CA ILE A 629 0.99 25.49 -5.05
C ILE A 629 1.79 25.59 -6.37
N PRO A 630 1.13 25.64 -7.55
CA PRO A 630 1.81 25.53 -8.84
C PRO A 630 2.81 26.67 -9.10
N VAL A 631 3.95 26.31 -9.70
CA VAL A 631 5.04 27.25 -10.03
C VAL A 631 5.50 27.22 -11.48
N ARG A 632 5.28 26.10 -12.18
CA ARG A 632 5.82 25.89 -13.54
C ARG A 632 5.02 26.63 -14.62
N LEU A 633 3.72 26.77 -14.41
CA LEU A 633 2.81 27.41 -15.35
C LEU A 633 2.49 28.81 -14.85
N GLU A 634 2.53 29.79 -15.73
CA GLU A 634 2.35 31.20 -15.38
C GLU A 634 1.03 31.46 -14.64
N GLN A 635 -0.09 30.95 -15.17
CA GLN A 635 -1.41 31.04 -14.54
C GLN A 635 -1.44 30.42 -13.12
N GLY A 636 -0.72 29.31 -12.93
CA GLY A 636 -0.59 28.68 -11.62
C GLY A 636 0.27 29.49 -10.65
N ARG A 637 1.36 30.09 -11.17
CA ARG A 637 2.24 30.98 -10.40
C ARG A 637 1.48 32.20 -9.90
N LEU A 638 0.54 32.75 -10.69
CA LEU A 638 -0.26 33.93 -10.31
C LEU A 638 -0.97 33.78 -8.95
N ILE A 639 -1.38 32.57 -8.56
CA ILE A 639 -1.99 32.30 -7.25
C ILE A 639 -1.08 32.76 -6.09
N ARG A 640 0.25 32.69 -6.27
CA ARG A 640 1.22 33.18 -5.28
C ARG A 640 1.14 34.69 -5.02
N LYS A 641 0.48 35.48 -5.89
CA LYS A 641 0.23 36.91 -5.66
C LYS A 641 -0.74 37.16 -4.51
N ALA A 642 -1.63 36.20 -4.21
CA ALA A 642 -2.56 36.33 -3.11
C ALA A 642 -1.89 36.20 -1.74
N PHE A 643 -0.69 35.61 -1.67
CA PHE A 643 0.05 35.44 -0.42
C PHE A 643 0.94 36.66 -0.17
N VAL A 644 0.70 37.34 0.94
CA VAL A 644 1.28 38.65 1.28
C VAL A 644 1.81 38.63 2.72
N PRO A 645 2.71 39.56 3.09
CA PRO A 645 3.04 39.75 4.50
C PRO A 645 1.83 40.24 5.32
N GLU A 646 1.81 39.93 6.61
CA GLU A 646 0.85 40.48 7.57
C GLU A 646 1.08 41.98 7.80
N TRP A 647 2.33 42.38 8.03
CA TRP A 647 2.69 43.77 8.34
C TRP A 647 2.80 44.63 7.08
N ALA A 648 2.41 45.90 7.19
CA ALA A 648 2.42 46.82 6.06
C ALA A 648 3.84 47.23 5.61
N ASP A 649 4.82 47.21 6.52
CA ASP A 649 6.22 47.57 6.27
C ASP A 649 7.14 46.35 6.36
N SER A 650 6.73 45.26 5.71
CA SER A 650 7.50 44.02 5.60
C SER A 650 7.44 43.46 4.19
N VAL A 651 8.26 42.44 3.94
CA VAL A 651 8.32 41.67 2.70
C VAL A 651 8.30 40.18 3.04
N LEU A 652 7.95 39.36 2.04
CA LEU A 652 8.24 37.95 2.08
C LEU A 652 9.66 37.72 1.56
N LEU A 653 10.46 36.96 2.31
CA LEU A 653 11.78 36.50 1.93
C LEU A 653 11.70 34.99 1.68
N SER A 654 11.94 34.57 0.44
CA SER A 654 12.06 33.17 0.05
C SER A 654 13.53 32.82 -0.13
N SER A 655 13.92 31.64 0.39
CA SER A 655 15.27 31.10 0.24
C SER A 655 15.19 29.61 -0.07
N ASP A 656 15.80 29.18 -1.18
CA ASP A 656 15.83 27.77 -1.61
C ASP A 656 17.25 27.24 -1.78
N TYR A 657 17.43 25.94 -1.49
CA TYR A 657 18.72 25.31 -1.74
C TYR A 657 18.96 25.02 -3.22
N SER A 658 20.10 25.48 -3.71
CA SER A 658 20.53 25.19 -5.07
C SER A 658 21.02 23.74 -5.20
N GLN A 659 20.16 22.88 -5.74
CA GLN A 659 20.47 21.49 -6.14
C GLN A 659 20.93 20.59 -4.98
N ILE A 660 20.32 20.73 -3.80
CA ILE A 660 20.72 20.00 -2.57
C ILE A 660 20.82 18.48 -2.76
N GLU A 661 19.90 17.86 -3.49
CA GLU A 661 19.93 16.40 -3.70
C GLU A 661 21.18 15.94 -4.47
N LEU A 662 21.66 16.72 -5.44
CA LEU A 662 22.88 16.40 -6.17
C LEU A 662 24.14 16.67 -5.34
N ARG A 663 24.10 17.64 -4.44
CA ARG A 663 25.19 17.91 -3.48
C ARG A 663 25.31 16.80 -2.44
N VAL A 664 24.18 16.34 -1.90
CA VAL A 664 24.11 15.16 -1.03
C VAL A 664 24.61 13.92 -1.76
N LEU A 665 24.20 13.71 -3.01
CA LEU A 665 24.72 12.62 -3.82
C LEU A 665 26.25 12.68 -3.96
N ALA A 666 26.82 13.85 -4.26
CA ALA A 666 28.26 14.03 -4.37
C ALA A 666 28.97 13.63 -3.07
N HIS A 667 28.42 14.04 -1.93
CA HIS A 667 28.94 13.67 -0.62
C HIS A 667 28.83 12.16 -0.33
N ILE A 668 27.66 11.54 -0.49
CA ILE A 668 27.51 10.11 -0.13
C ILE A 668 28.21 9.17 -1.11
N SER A 669 28.33 9.56 -2.38
CA SER A 669 29.00 8.76 -3.42
C SER A 669 30.50 8.97 -3.48
N GLN A 670 31.00 10.06 -2.87
CA GLN A 670 32.41 10.47 -2.91
C GLN A 670 32.97 10.53 -4.34
N ASP A 671 32.12 10.88 -5.32
CA ASP A 671 32.54 10.98 -6.71
C ASP A 671 33.39 12.23 -6.93
N GLU A 672 34.69 12.04 -7.20
CA GLU A 672 35.67 13.11 -7.33
C GLU A 672 35.28 14.17 -8.36
N HIS A 673 34.64 13.75 -9.46
CA HIS A 673 34.26 14.66 -10.53
C HIS A 673 33.03 15.49 -10.19
N LEU A 674 32.04 14.87 -9.55
CA LEU A 674 30.86 15.57 -9.08
C LEU A 674 31.22 16.56 -7.96
N ILE A 675 32.11 16.16 -7.06
CA ILE A 675 32.64 17.02 -6.00
C ILE A 675 33.40 18.22 -6.58
N ALA A 676 34.34 17.98 -7.51
CA ALA A 676 35.13 19.04 -8.12
C ALA A 676 34.25 20.07 -8.86
N ALA A 677 33.21 19.61 -9.58
CA ALA A 677 32.29 20.50 -10.27
C ALA A 677 31.58 21.47 -9.31
N PHE A 678 31.11 20.98 -8.17
CA PHE A 678 30.49 21.83 -7.14
C PHE A 678 31.49 22.74 -6.43
N GLN A 679 32.71 22.28 -6.17
CA GLN A 679 33.77 23.08 -5.53
C GLN A 679 34.23 24.25 -6.41
N HIS A 680 34.23 24.08 -7.74
CA HIS A 680 34.55 25.13 -8.69
C HIS A 680 33.35 26.02 -9.08
N GLY A 681 32.16 25.75 -8.55
CA GLY A 681 30.94 26.52 -8.88
C GLY A 681 30.47 26.32 -10.33
N GLU A 682 30.77 25.17 -10.95
CA GLU A 682 30.32 24.84 -12.30
C GLU A 682 28.82 24.51 -12.34
N ASP A 683 28.15 24.80 -13.47
CA ASP A 683 26.78 24.28 -13.70
C ASP A 683 26.85 22.76 -13.90
N ILE A 684 26.30 22.02 -12.94
CA ILE A 684 26.37 20.55 -12.93
C ILE A 684 25.75 19.90 -14.16
N HIS A 685 24.72 20.50 -14.75
CA HIS A 685 24.08 19.95 -15.94
C HIS A 685 24.94 20.18 -17.19
N THR A 686 25.58 21.35 -17.27
CA THR A 686 26.57 21.64 -18.32
C THR A 686 27.80 20.73 -18.18
N ALA A 687 28.32 20.56 -16.97
CA ALA A 687 29.45 19.66 -16.71
C ALA A 687 29.12 18.20 -17.07
N THR A 688 27.92 17.71 -16.72
CA THR A 688 27.44 16.38 -17.14
C THR A 688 27.32 16.30 -18.66
N ALA A 689 26.75 17.31 -19.33
CA ALA A 689 26.64 17.32 -20.79
C ALA A 689 28.01 17.20 -21.47
N MET A 690 29.00 17.98 -21.01
CA MET A 690 30.36 17.92 -21.53
C MET A 690 30.98 16.53 -21.38
N ARG A 691 30.86 15.93 -20.19
CA ARG A 691 31.46 14.62 -19.89
C ARG A 691 30.76 13.45 -20.60
N VAL A 692 29.43 13.48 -20.67
CA VAL A 692 28.61 12.38 -21.22
C VAL A 692 28.51 12.46 -22.74
N PHE A 693 28.35 13.67 -23.30
CA PHE A 693 28.20 13.86 -24.75
C PHE A 693 29.53 14.17 -25.45
N GLY A 694 30.63 14.30 -24.69
CA GLY A 694 31.97 14.53 -25.24
C GLY A 694 32.15 15.95 -25.80
N ILE A 695 31.48 16.94 -25.22
CA ILE A 695 31.59 18.35 -25.63
C ILE A 695 32.79 18.97 -24.90
N GLU A 696 33.77 19.47 -25.63
CA GLU A 696 35.05 19.95 -25.07
C GLU A 696 34.95 21.29 -24.33
N LYS A 697 34.04 22.18 -24.75
CA LYS A 697 33.87 23.52 -24.18
C LYS A 697 32.45 23.74 -23.68
N ALA A 698 32.32 24.39 -22.53
CA ALA A 698 31.01 24.72 -21.94
C ALA A 698 30.14 25.59 -22.87
N GLU A 699 30.77 26.48 -23.64
CA GLU A 699 30.10 27.36 -24.61
C GLU A 699 29.42 26.59 -25.75
N ASP A 700 29.88 25.38 -26.06
CA ASP A 700 29.34 24.53 -27.11
C ASP A 700 28.14 23.67 -26.62
N VAL A 701 27.80 23.74 -25.33
CA VAL A 701 26.65 23.02 -24.76
C VAL A 701 25.36 23.77 -25.09
N THR A 702 24.52 23.16 -25.94
CA THR A 702 23.25 23.78 -26.31
C THR A 702 22.22 23.69 -25.16
N PRO A 703 21.15 24.52 -25.17
CA PRO A 703 20.04 24.40 -24.22
C PRO A 703 19.39 23.01 -24.22
N ASN A 704 19.42 22.31 -25.36
CA ASN A 704 18.90 20.95 -25.47
C ASN A 704 19.84 19.93 -24.83
N ASP A 705 21.15 20.09 -25.00
CA ASP A 705 22.15 19.23 -24.35
C ASP A 705 22.08 19.36 -22.84
N ARG A 706 22.00 20.60 -22.32
CA ARG A 706 21.82 20.85 -20.89
C ARG A 706 20.53 20.24 -20.36
N ARG A 707 19.42 20.32 -21.13
CA ARG A 707 18.14 19.70 -20.76
C ARG A 707 18.23 18.18 -20.71
N ASN A 708 18.89 17.56 -21.69
CA ASN A 708 19.09 16.11 -21.74
C ASN A 708 19.98 15.65 -20.57
N ALA A 709 21.08 16.35 -20.31
CA ALA A 709 21.96 16.07 -19.18
C ALA A 709 21.27 16.26 -17.82
N LYS A 710 20.38 17.25 -17.69
CA LYS A 710 19.51 17.38 -16.51
C LYS A 710 18.62 16.15 -16.33
N ALA A 711 17.96 15.70 -17.38
CA ALA A 711 17.13 14.49 -17.33
C ALA A 711 17.95 13.22 -17.04
N VAL A 712 19.20 13.13 -17.51
CA VAL A 712 20.14 12.05 -17.16
C VAL A 712 20.54 12.15 -15.69
N ASN A 713 20.99 13.30 -15.20
CA ASN A 713 21.38 13.49 -13.79
C ASN A 713 20.25 13.06 -12.86
N PHE A 714 19.06 13.64 -12.99
CA PHE A 714 17.94 13.26 -12.12
C PHE A 714 17.48 11.82 -12.41
N GLY A 715 17.38 11.42 -13.68
CA GLY A 715 16.92 10.09 -14.04
C GLY A 715 17.81 8.98 -13.47
N VAL A 716 19.13 9.07 -13.67
CA VAL A 716 20.10 8.05 -13.25
C VAL A 716 20.17 8.00 -11.72
N VAL A 717 20.17 9.15 -11.05
CA VAL A 717 20.12 9.24 -9.59
C VAL A 717 18.89 8.54 -9.04
N TYR A 718 17.74 8.63 -9.73
CA TYR A 718 16.51 7.95 -9.35
C TYR A 718 16.36 6.51 -9.87
N GLY A 719 17.42 5.93 -10.44
CA GLY A 719 17.42 4.56 -10.97
C GLY A 719 16.47 4.37 -12.15
N ILE A 720 16.38 5.36 -13.05
CA ILE A 720 15.57 5.26 -14.28
C ILE A 720 16.09 4.12 -15.15
N SER A 721 15.19 3.38 -15.80
CA SER A 721 15.56 2.39 -16.80
C SER A 721 15.94 3.04 -18.13
N ASP A 722 16.67 2.30 -18.97
CA ASP A 722 16.94 2.69 -20.36
C ASP A 722 15.66 3.01 -21.14
N PHE A 723 14.58 2.25 -20.92
CA PHE A 723 13.26 2.52 -21.48
C PHE A 723 12.65 3.83 -20.97
N GLY A 724 12.72 4.09 -19.66
CA GLY A 724 12.20 5.32 -19.07
C GLY A 724 12.93 6.57 -19.57
N LEU A 725 14.26 6.50 -19.66
CA LEU A 725 15.08 7.59 -20.16
C LEU A 725 14.85 7.84 -21.65
N ALA A 726 14.69 6.78 -22.45
CA ALA A 726 14.36 6.88 -23.88
C ALA A 726 13.05 7.65 -24.11
N ASN A 727 12.01 7.34 -23.33
CA ASN A 727 10.73 8.03 -23.42
C ASN A 727 10.83 9.51 -23.00
N ASN A 728 11.54 9.80 -21.90
CA ASN A 728 11.71 11.17 -21.41
C ASN A 728 12.47 12.08 -22.40
N LEU A 729 13.45 11.52 -23.10
CA LEU A 729 14.31 12.26 -24.03
C LEU A 729 13.82 12.19 -25.49
N GLY A 730 12.85 11.34 -25.80
CA GLY A 730 12.41 11.09 -27.19
C GLY A 730 13.50 10.45 -28.05
N ILE A 731 14.40 9.66 -27.47
CA ILE A 731 15.52 9.01 -28.17
C ILE A 731 15.33 7.50 -28.26
N SER A 732 16.13 6.82 -29.08
CA SER A 732 16.12 5.35 -29.14
C SER A 732 16.57 4.73 -27.81
N ARG A 733 16.01 3.56 -27.47
CA ARG A 733 16.42 2.79 -26.28
C ARG A 733 17.93 2.49 -26.26
N LYS A 734 18.53 2.26 -27.42
CA LYS A 734 19.98 2.05 -27.55
C LYS A 734 20.76 3.29 -27.11
N ALA A 735 20.39 4.47 -27.63
CA ALA A 735 21.04 5.73 -27.25
C ALA A 735 20.87 6.02 -25.75
N ALA A 736 19.69 5.77 -25.18
CA ALA A 736 19.47 5.94 -23.74
C ALA A 736 20.36 5.00 -22.90
N LYS A 737 20.51 3.74 -23.31
CA LYS A 737 21.43 2.79 -22.66
C LYS A 737 22.88 3.27 -22.74
N ASP A 738 23.32 3.74 -23.90
CA ASP A 738 24.67 4.24 -24.11
C ASP A 738 24.94 5.49 -23.24
N TYR A 739 23.96 6.38 -23.06
CA TYR A 739 24.04 7.52 -22.15
C TYR A 739 24.19 7.11 -20.69
N ILE A 740 23.41 6.14 -20.21
CA ILE A 740 23.51 5.64 -18.83
C ILE A 740 24.87 4.98 -18.60
N GLN A 741 25.33 4.17 -19.55
CA GLN A 741 26.64 3.53 -19.44
C GLN A 741 27.78 4.56 -19.39
N THR A 742 27.77 5.51 -20.34
CA THR A 742 28.78 6.58 -20.37
C THR A 742 28.75 7.42 -19.10
N TYR A 743 27.55 7.71 -18.57
CA TYR A 743 27.41 8.42 -17.30
C TYR A 743 28.14 7.68 -16.16
N PHE A 744 27.91 6.37 -15.99
CA PHE A 744 28.58 5.61 -14.93
C PHE A 744 30.09 5.42 -15.16
N GLU A 745 30.54 5.38 -16.41
CA GLU A 745 31.97 5.38 -16.74
C GLU A 745 32.64 6.72 -16.37
N ARG A 746 31.89 7.84 -16.49
CA ARG A 746 32.37 9.19 -16.16
C ARG A 746 32.18 9.58 -14.70
N PHE A 747 31.27 8.94 -13.98
CA PHE A 747 30.97 9.16 -12.56
C PHE A 747 31.01 7.82 -11.79
N PRO A 748 32.20 7.21 -11.64
CA PRO A 748 32.35 5.87 -11.06
C PRO A 748 31.95 5.79 -9.58
N GLY A 749 32.08 6.88 -8.81
CA GLY A 749 31.69 6.94 -7.40
C GLY A 749 30.19 6.72 -7.23
N ILE A 750 29.38 7.33 -8.13
CA ILE A 750 27.93 7.17 -8.14
C ILE A 750 27.54 5.71 -8.40
N LYS A 751 28.18 5.06 -9.38
CA LYS A 751 27.93 3.65 -9.67
C LYS A 751 28.23 2.76 -8.45
N ASN A 752 29.40 2.97 -7.84
CA ASN A 752 29.82 2.20 -6.66
C ASN A 752 28.86 2.38 -5.47
N TYR A 753 28.39 3.62 -5.24
CA TYR A 753 27.36 3.90 -4.24
C TYR A 753 26.07 3.12 -4.52
N MET A 754 25.54 3.19 -5.75
CA MET A 754 24.28 2.51 -6.10
C MET A 754 24.36 0.99 -5.90
N GLU A 755 25.48 0.36 -6.28
CA GLU A 755 25.68 -1.07 -6.08
C GLU A 755 25.83 -1.43 -4.60
N THR A 756 26.56 -0.61 -3.83
CA THR A 756 26.81 -0.83 -2.41
C THR A 756 25.55 -0.67 -1.58
N ILE A 757 24.79 0.41 -1.77
CA ILE A 757 23.59 0.70 -0.98
C ILE A 757 22.49 -0.34 -1.20
N VAL A 758 22.35 -0.86 -2.41
CA VAL A 758 21.42 -1.96 -2.70
C VAL A 758 21.84 -3.25 -2.00
N ARG A 759 23.14 -3.57 -1.97
CA ARG A 759 23.65 -4.73 -1.24
C ARG A 759 23.41 -4.58 0.26
N GLU A 760 23.75 -3.43 0.83
CA GLU A 760 23.51 -3.15 2.25
C GLU A 760 22.03 -3.22 2.61
N ALA A 761 21.16 -2.68 1.76
CA ALA A 761 19.71 -2.76 1.95
C ALA A 761 19.20 -4.21 1.96
N ARG A 762 19.75 -5.09 1.10
CA ARG A 762 19.41 -6.52 1.08
C ARG A 762 19.87 -7.26 2.33
N ASP A 763 21.04 -6.90 2.85
CA ASP A 763 21.64 -7.54 4.03
C ASP A 763 20.97 -7.05 5.33
N LYS A 764 20.74 -5.73 5.47
CA LYS A 764 20.19 -5.10 6.69
C LYS A 764 18.65 -5.04 6.71
N GLY A 765 18.01 -5.03 5.55
CA GLY A 765 16.57 -4.82 5.41
C GLY A 765 16.11 -3.35 5.47
N TYR A 766 17.04 -2.39 5.56
CA TYR A 766 16.76 -0.95 5.61
C TYR A 766 17.93 -0.14 5.02
N VAL A 767 17.70 1.16 4.80
CA VAL A 767 18.73 2.16 4.46
C VAL A 767 18.68 3.35 5.42
N GLU A 768 19.78 4.09 5.53
CA GLU A 768 19.95 5.21 6.46
C GLU A 768 20.32 6.53 5.75
N THR A 769 19.94 7.66 6.34
CA THR A 769 20.41 9.01 5.96
C THR A 769 21.72 9.36 6.69
N ILE A 770 22.31 10.52 6.37
CA ILE A 770 23.49 11.05 7.07
C ILE A 770 23.23 11.23 8.57
N TYR A 771 21.98 11.51 8.97
CA TYR A 771 21.56 11.67 10.37
C TYR A 771 20.91 10.39 10.93
N HIS A 772 21.24 9.22 10.40
CA HIS A 772 20.78 7.91 10.88
C HIS A 772 19.26 7.68 10.83
N ARG A 773 18.51 8.45 10.03
CA ARG A 773 17.09 8.15 9.78
C ARG A 773 16.97 6.87 8.98
N ARG A 774 16.28 5.86 9.53
CA ARG A 774 16.04 4.58 8.86
C ARG A 774 14.80 4.59 7.99
N ARG A 775 14.88 3.87 6.87
CA ARG A 775 13.73 3.44 6.08
C ARG A 775 13.80 1.94 5.85
N SER A 776 12.84 1.21 6.43
CA SER A 776 12.70 -0.24 6.22
C SER A 776 12.25 -0.58 4.80
N LEU A 777 12.80 -1.64 4.23
CA LEU A 777 12.56 -2.10 2.87
C LEU A 777 12.26 -3.61 2.86
N PRO A 778 11.10 -4.05 3.37
CA PRO A 778 10.76 -5.47 3.47
C PRO A 778 10.78 -6.19 2.11
N ASP A 779 10.46 -5.44 1.05
CA ASP A 779 10.38 -5.92 -0.33
C ASP A 779 11.73 -6.04 -1.06
N ILE A 780 12.85 -5.65 -0.43
CA ILE A 780 14.18 -5.61 -1.07
C ILE A 780 14.68 -7.00 -1.52
N ASN A 781 14.17 -8.05 -0.89
CA ASN A 781 14.48 -9.46 -1.18
C ASN A 781 13.33 -10.20 -1.90
N SER A 782 12.29 -9.47 -2.37
CA SER A 782 11.14 -10.08 -3.05
C SER A 782 11.56 -10.89 -4.28
N ARG A 783 10.94 -12.06 -4.48
CA ARG A 783 11.17 -12.88 -5.69
C ARG A 783 10.62 -12.20 -6.95
N ASN A 784 9.57 -11.38 -6.81
CA ASN A 784 8.97 -10.64 -7.91
C ASN A 784 9.90 -9.51 -8.36
N PHE A 785 10.28 -9.55 -9.64
CA PHE A 785 11.22 -8.61 -10.24
C PHE A 785 10.78 -7.15 -10.11
N ASN A 786 9.50 -6.84 -10.31
CA ASN A 786 9.01 -5.46 -10.30
C ASN A 786 9.01 -4.86 -8.89
N ILE A 787 8.60 -5.66 -7.91
CA ILE A 787 8.57 -5.29 -6.49
C ILE A 787 9.99 -5.05 -5.99
N ARG A 788 10.89 -6.01 -6.24
CA ARG A 788 12.30 -5.91 -5.89
C ARG A 788 12.96 -4.69 -6.53
N ASN A 789 12.76 -4.47 -7.84
CA ASN A 789 13.33 -3.33 -8.54
C ASN A 789 12.78 -1.98 -8.04
N PHE A 790 11.53 -1.92 -7.57
CA PHE A 790 11.01 -0.73 -6.89
C PHE A 790 11.69 -0.51 -5.54
N ALA A 791 11.88 -1.56 -4.74
CA ALA A 791 12.60 -1.50 -3.47
C ALA A 791 14.07 -1.08 -3.66
N GLU A 792 14.77 -1.60 -4.68
CA GLU A 792 16.15 -1.22 -5.01
C GLU A 792 16.28 0.26 -5.38
N ARG A 793 15.40 0.78 -6.24
CA ARG A 793 15.36 2.22 -6.54
C ARG A 793 15.06 3.05 -5.29
N THR A 794 14.22 2.54 -4.43
CA THR A 794 13.89 3.17 -3.15
C THR A 794 15.12 3.22 -2.22
N ALA A 795 15.89 2.13 -2.14
CA ALA A 795 17.13 2.04 -1.37
C ALA A 795 18.16 3.10 -1.81
N ILE A 796 18.29 3.32 -3.11
CA ILE A 796 19.21 4.33 -3.66
C ILE A 796 18.74 5.76 -3.33
N ASN A 797 17.44 6.03 -3.44
CA ASN A 797 16.89 7.38 -3.38
C ASN A 797 16.69 7.89 -1.94
N SER A 798 16.36 7.00 -1.01
CA SER A 798 16.02 7.40 0.35
C SER A 798 17.14 8.06 1.13
N PRO A 799 18.39 7.59 1.10
CA PRO A 799 19.51 8.29 1.71
C PRO A 799 19.71 9.71 1.15
N ILE A 800 19.51 9.90 -0.16
CA ILE A 800 19.68 11.20 -0.83
C ILE A 800 18.57 12.16 -0.40
N GLN A 801 17.32 11.77 -0.63
CA GLN A 801 16.16 12.63 -0.38
C GLN A 801 15.93 12.87 1.11
N GLY A 802 16.20 11.87 1.94
CA GLY A 802 16.08 11.97 3.38
C GLY A 802 17.16 12.84 3.99
N SER A 803 18.41 12.69 3.57
CA SER A 803 19.47 13.58 4.06
C SER A 803 19.24 15.03 3.64
N ALA A 804 18.76 15.28 2.41
CA ALA A 804 18.38 16.64 1.99
C ALA A 804 17.25 17.22 2.86
N ALA A 805 16.27 16.39 3.25
CA ALA A 805 15.22 16.81 4.19
C ALA A 805 15.79 17.09 5.58
N ASP A 806 16.63 16.21 6.12
CA ASP A 806 17.27 16.36 7.44
C ASP A 806 18.11 17.65 7.50
N ILE A 807 18.87 17.97 6.46
CA ILE A 807 19.65 19.21 6.36
C ILE A 807 18.75 20.45 6.43
N LEU A 808 17.61 20.44 5.73
CA LEU A 808 16.65 21.55 5.80
C LEU A 808 16.05 21.67 7.20
N LYS A 809 15.75 20.56 7.88
CA LYS A 809 15.26 20.58 9.27
C LYS A 809 16.27 21.24 10.21
N VAL A 810 17.54 20.88 10.09
CA VAL A 810 18.62 21.50 10.87
C VAL A 810 18.73 22.99 10.58
N ALA A 811 18.65 23.41 9.31
CA ALA A 811 18.65 24.82 8.94
C ALA A 811 17.48 25.59 9.58
N MET A 812 16.27 25.02 9.55
CA MET A 812 15.08 25.63 10.18
C MET A 812 15.25 25.80 11.69
N ILE A 813 15.78 24.78 12.38
CA ILE A 813 16.03 24.83 13.84
C ILE A 813 17.07 25.91 14.16
N ASN A 814 18.18 25.93 13.42
CA ASN A 814 19.24 26.91 13.60
C ASN A 814 18.76 28.35 13.32
N LEU A 815 17.94 28.52 12.29
CA LEU A 815 17.36 29.80 11.92
C LEU A 815 16.37 30.31 12.98
N ASP A 816 15.45 29.47 13.47
CA ASP A 816 14.51 29.85 14.55
C ASP A 816 15.26 30.28 15.83
N ARG A 817 16.28 29.50 16.21
CA ARG A 817 17.14 29.84 17.36
C ARG A 817 17.83 31.18 17.16
N ALA A 818 18.45 31.41 16.00
CA ALA A 818 19.17 32.64 15.72
C ALA A 818 18.26 33.87 15.62
N LEU A 819 17.04 33.72 15.08
CA LEU A 819 16.02 34.77 15.07
C LEU A 819 15.62 35.16 16.50
N THR A 820 15.39 34.15 17.35
CA THR A 820 15.00 34.34 18.75
C THR A 820 16.13 34.99 19.57
N GLU A 821 17.36 34.48 19.50
CA GLU A 821 18.51 35.00 20.26
C GLU A 821 18.85 36.45 19.90
N LYS A 822 18.71 36.82 18.62
CA LYS A 822 18.95 38.19 18.13
C LYS A 822 17.73 39.11 18.29
N ASN A 823 16.62 38.62 18.84
CA ASN A 823 15.37 39.35 19.04
C ASN A 823 14.81 39.98 17.75
N PHE A 824 14.95 39.28 16.62
CA PHE A 824 14.29 39.71 15.38
C PHE A 824 12.77 39.53 15.50
N LYS A 825 12.02 40.45 14.90
CA LYS A 825 10.56 40.30 14.73
C LYS A 825 10.23 39.33 13.60
N SER A 826 11.14 39.19 12.64
CA SER A 826 11.03 38.27 11.50
C SER A 826 10.70 36.85 11.95
N ARG A 827 9.84 36.17 11.18
CA ARG A 827 9.37 34.82 11.50
C ARG A 827 9.26 33.96 10.25
N MET A 828 9.53 32.66 10.42
CA MET A 828 9.26 31.67 9.38
C MET A 828 7.75 31.44 9.25
N LEU A 829 7.27 31.37 8.01
CA LEU A 829 5.86 31.14 7.68
C LEU A 829 5.64 29.79 7.01
N LEU A 830 6.44 29.47 6.00
CA LEU A 830 6.27 28.25 5.21
C LEU A 830 7.58 27.53 4.95
N GLN A 831 7.50 26.21 4.89
CA GLN A 831 8.47 25.35 4.23
C GLN A 831 7.79 24.67 3.02
N VAL A 832 8.44 24.75 1.85
CA VAL A 832 7.95 24.20 0.59
C VAL A 832 9.08 23.49 -0.15
N HIS A 833 9.12 22.16 -0.08
CA HIS A 833 10.22 21.35 -0.63
C HIS A 833 11.59 21.70 -0.02
N ASP A 834 12.45 22.41 -0.74
CA ASP A 834 13.75 22.92 -0.31
C ASP A 834 13.75 24.44 -0.07
N GLU A 835 12.58 25.07 -0.14
CA GLU A 835 12.32 26.50 0.06
C GLU A 835 11.85 26.78 1.51
N ILE A 836 12.39 27.84 2.14
CA ILE A 836 11.88 28.45 3.38
C ILE A 836 11.37 29.85 3.03
N VAL A 837 10.17 30.18 3.52
CA VAL A 837 9.54 31.51 3.36
C VAL A 837 9.40 32.17 4.72
N LEU A 838 9.93 33.39 4.84
CA LEU A 838 9.84 34.23 6.02
C LEU A 838 9.03 35.49 5.71
N GLU A 839 8.42 36.04 6.75
CA GLU A 839 8.01 37.44 6.78
C GLU A 839 9.08 38.26 7.50
N VAL A 840 9.51 39.35 6.87
CA VAL A 840 10.67 40.14 7.30
C VAL A 840 10.34 41.63 7.23
N PRO A 841 10.35 42.36 8.36
CA PRO A 841 10.26 43.82 8.36
C PRO A 841 11.37 44.45 7.51
N ASN A 842 11.06 45.55 6.83
CA ASN A 842 12.00 46.18 5.89
C ASN A 842 13.29 46.66 6.58
N ASP A 843 13.24 47.05 7.86
CA ASP A 843 14.39 47.43 8.68
C ASP A 843 15.29 46.25 9.07
N GLU A 844 14.75 45.02 9.08
CA GLU A 844 15.49 43.78 9.39
C GLU A 844 16.03 43.08 8.13
N LEU A 845 15.55 43.43 6.93
CA LEU A 845 15.74 42.67 5.69
C LEU A 845 17.20 42.35 5.36
N ILE A 846 18.12 43.31 5.49
CA ILE A 846 19.54 43.09 5.17
C ILE A 846 20.15 42.07 6.14
N ALA A 847 19.89 42.21 7.43
CA ALA A 847 20.45 41.36 8.46
C ALA A 847 19.85 39.95 8.43
N VAL A 848 18.54 39.84 8.23
CA VAL A 848 17.82 38.56 8.17
C VAL A 848 18.15 37.81 6.89
N ARG A 849 18.29 38.49 5.74
CA ARG A 849 18.74 37.85 4.49
C ARG A 849 20.11 37.18 4.67
N GLN A 850 21.07 37.90 5.26
CA GLN A 850 22.39 37.34 5.54
C GLN A 850 22.30 36.16 6.53
N LEU A 851 21.49 36.28 7.57
CA LEU A 851 21.30 35.22 8.57
C LEU A 851 20.71 33.95 7.94
N VAL A 852 19.69 34.08 7.09
CA VAL A 852 19.07 32.94 6.39
C VAL A 852 20.09 32.22 5.52
N LYS A 853 20.88 32.97 4.74
CA LYS A 853 21.97 32.41 3.92
C LYS A 853 22.96 31.61 4.77
N GLU A 854 23.51 32.23 5.80
CA GLU A 854 24.53 31.63 6.67
C GLU A 854 24.00 30.37 7.37
N THR A 855 22.78 30.42 7.88
CA THR A 855 22.18 29.28 8.61
C THR A 855 21.84 28.11 7.71
N MET A 856 21.40 28.36 6.47
CA MET A 856 21.17 27.31 5.48
C MET A 856 22.49 26.72 4.97
N GLU A 857 23.45 27.54 4.57
CA GLU A 857 24.72 27.06 4.01
C GLU A 857 25.60 26.35 5.06
N ALA A 858 25.47 26.70 6.34
CA ALA A 858 26.20 26.10 7.46
C ALA A 858 25.42 24.99 8.20
N ALA A 859 24.29 24.52 7.66
CA ALA A 859 23.46 23.51 8.33
C ALA A 859 24.21 22.19 8.59
N ILE A 860 25.13 21.82 7.69
CA ILE A 860 26.02 20.67 7.81
C ILE A 860 27.30 20.91 7.01
N GLU A 861 28.41 20.32 7.43
CA GLU A 861 29.63 20.25 6.63
C GLU A 861 29.58 19.03 5.69
N LEU A 862 29.51 19.26 4.38
CA LEU A 862 29.60 18.22 3.34
C LEU A 862 30.92 18.32 2.58
N ALA A 863 31.19 17.35 1.71
CA ALA A 863 32.35 17.36 0.81
C ALA A 863 32.27 18.47 -0.27
N VAL A 864 31.07 19.05 -0.43
CA VAL A 864 30.76 20.11 -1.37
C VAL A 864 30.06 21.24 -0.61
N PRO A 865 30.24 22.52 -0.99
CA PRO A 865 29.53 23.61 -0.35
C PRO A 865 28.02 23.49 -0.56
N LEU A 866 27.21 23.88 0.42
CA LEU A 866 25.80 24.18 0.21
C LEU A 866 25.67 25.62 -0.27
N VAL A 867 24.66 25.88 -1.11
CA VAL A 867 24.38 27.22 -1.66
C VAL A 867 22.89 27.48 -1.56
N ALA A 868 22.53 28.64 -1.01
CA ALA A 868 21.16 29.12 -0.94
C ALA A 868 20.97 30.38 -1.81
N ASP A 869 19.85 30.45 -2.52
CA ASP A 869 19.46 31.59 -3.34
C ASP A 869 18.31 32.35 -2.64
N GLU A 870 18.45 33.65 -2.41
CA GLU A 870 17.44 34.44 -1.69
C GLU A 870 16.74 35.50 -2.56
N ASN A 871 15.41 35.53 -2.49
CA ASN A 871 14.58 36.51 -3.19
C ASN A 871 13.56 37.13 -2.25
N ALA A 872 13.35 38.45 -2.33
CA ALA A 872 12.38 39.16 -1.50
C ALA A 872 11.37 39.94 -2.36
N GLY A 873 10.13 40.03 -1.88
CA GLY A 873 9.05 40.72 -2.59
C GLY A 873 7.83 40.98 -1.71
N GLN A 874 6.89 41.77 -2.21
CA GLN A 874 5.64 42.10 -1.52
C GLN A 874 4.63 40.95 -1.57
N THR A 875 4.86 39.99 -2.48
CA THR A 875 4.07 38.78 -2.60
C THR A 875 4.97 37.57 -2.75
N TRP A 876 4.45 36.37 -2.48
CA TRP A 876 5.20 35.14 -2.72
C TRP A 876 5.46 34.89 -4.22
N TYR A 877 4.75 35.60 -5.10
CA TYR A 877 5.03 35.60 -6.55
C TYR A 877 6.33 36.34 -6.89
N GLU A 878 6.58 37.47 -6.22
CA GLU A 878 7.74 38.35 -6.41
C GLU A 878 8.99 37.83 -5.69
N ALA A 879 8.82 37.18 -4.54
CA ALA A 879 9.90 36.55 -3.78
C ALA A 879 10.34 35.22 -4.42
N LYS A 880 10.74 35.23 -5.70
CA LYS A 880 11.20 34.04 -6.43
C LYS A 880 12.06 34.37 -7.65
#